data_AF-A0AAW9TYX3-F1
#
_entry.id   AF-A0AAW9TYX3-F1
#
_cell.length_a   1.000
_cell.length_b   1.000
_cell.length_c   1.000
_cell.angle_alpha   90.00
_cell.angle_beta   90.00
_cell.angle_gamma   90.00
#
_symmetry.space_group_name_H-M   'P 1'
#
loop_
_entity.id
_entity.type
_entity.pdbx_description
1 polymer ?
#
loop_
_entity_poly.entity_id
_entity_poly.type
_entity_poly.pdbx_seq_one_letter_code
_entity_poly.pdbx_strand_id
1 'polypeptide(L)'
;MPALSSWGGKKLSKGLVVIWAPILGAMFAWFPSGDYAPPVVSWVAPSADSRDVDPDAAIMVTFGDGIDSASVRINSFWLSAANVTVEASAIYDERNRSVVLSPAIPLAISTKYMAAIAVDARDNAGNPLTLSRRWSFTTRRDLEQGYGGQILIIASASQHFTKYYSEILRTEGIGSFESIELSQVTDQLLDRFSLAILGEMPLSEAQAAMFSSWVQRGGDLISMRPDKKLAQLLGLKYRGASMNDGYLLIDTAVDPGRGITSKTIQFHGAANLYTRSEGVTEIARLYRDASSATLYPAITLRQIGEAGGQAATFSYDLARSIVYTRQGNPAWVGDERDGSPVIRPTDLFFGAKKGDEHPDWNDLDRVAIPVVDEQQRLLVNMMNLMLEGKAPLPRLWYFPKGHKAVLVMTGDDHGTRKGSQKSFDELKANEPRGCSLVDWECYRATSWMYTTSGLTAEEARAYAAAGFDIGVHVNTGCKNVEPSEFSGIFSRELHDFRAKYRDLPAQTGSRTHCLPWSEWAGTPKVEARYGVRMDLNYYYWPPSWIKDRPGFMTGSGLPMRFADLDGTMIDVYQLPTHLVNESGMSFPSAIEALLDRALGPEGYYGAFGTHYDFTDDFDRQLTAAAKARGVPLVSARQLLDWTDGRNNSHFAHIAWSGSVLTFDAFADPRTGKMLRGMVPARSGGIEISGITRGGMPVDYKTETIKGAVYAIFPVESGTYGVSYGHSQTADANPAE
;
A
#
# COMPACT_ATOMS: atom_id res chain seq x y z
N MET A 1 1.27 -60.34 83.86
CA MET A 1 0.32 -61.10 84.69
C MET A 1 -0.97 -61.30 83.90
N PRO A 2 -1.53 -62.52 83.88
CA PRO A 2 -2.39 -63.04 82.81
C PRO A 2 -3.81 -63.38 83.29
N ALA A 3 -4.67 -63.82 82.35
CA ALA A 3 -5.65 -64.92 82.46
C ALA A 3 -6.77 -64.69 81.41
N LEU A 4 -6.96 -65.56 80.39
CA LEU A 4 -7.64 -66.87 80.44
C LEU A 4 -9.10 -66.73 80.91
N SER A 5 -10.14 -67.33 80.34
CA SER A 5 -10.35 -68.34 79.30
C SER A 5 -11.85 -68.68 79.36
N SER A 6 -12.50 -69.02 78.24
CA SER A 6 -13.35 -70.22 78.19
C SER A 6 -13.89 -70.45 76.78
N TRP A 7 -13.47 -71.57 76.21
CA TRP A 7 -14.12 -72.25 75.10
C TRP A 7 -15.24 -73.16 75.62
N GLY A 8 -16.32 -73.28 74.86
CA GLY A 8 -17.32 -74.32 75.01
C GLY A 8 -18.00 -74.56 73.66
N GLY A 9 -17.56 -75.61 72.95
CA GLY A 9 -18.13 -76.00 71.66
C GLY A 9 -19.27 -77.01 71.79
N LYS A 10 -20.13 -77.07 70.76
CA LYS A 10 -20.78 -78.30 70.28
C LYS A 10 -21.27 -78.16 68.81
N LYS A 11 -20.84 -79.14 68.01
CA LYS A 11 -21.31 -79.63 66.68
C LYS A 11 -22.83 -79.95 66.70
N LEU A 12 -23.63 -80.10 65.63
CA LEU A 12 -23.54 -80.22 64.16
C LEU A 12 -25.02 -80.22 63.67
N SER A 13 -25.37 -79.58 62.56
CA SER A 13 -26.20 -80.19 61.50
C SER A 13 -26.28 -79.29 60.26
N LYS A 14 -26.26 -79.93 59.09
CA LYS A 14 -26.23 -79.34 57.76
C LYS A 14 -27.64 -78.93 57.33
N GLY A 15 -27.76 -77.76 56.71
CA GLY A 15 -28.93 -77.32 55.94
C GLY A 15 -28.51 -76.20 55.00
N LEU A 16 -28.16 -76.55 53.77
CA LEU A 16 -27.97 -75.61 52.66
C LEU A 16 -29.35 -75.08 52.26
N VAL A 17 -29.49 -73.76 51.98
CA VAL A 17 -30.27 -73.17 50.85
C VAL A 17 -30.47 -71.65 51.03
N VAL A 18 -29.99 -70.93 50.00
CA VAL A 18 -30.43 -69.62 49.46
C VAL A 18 -29.99 -68.31 50.17
N ILE A 19 -28.84 -67.85 49.66
CA ILE A 19 -28.46 -66.49 49.25
C ILE A 19 -29.57 -65.43 49.38
N TRP A 20 -29.36 -64.45 50.25
CA TRP A 20 -29.85 -63.07 50.08
C TRP A 20 -28.64 -62.13 50.22
N ALA A 21 -28.04 -61.75 49.10
CA ALA A 21 -27.18 -60.59 49.04
C ALA A 21 -28.07 -59.33 49.07
N PRO A 22 -27.78 -58.31 49.88
CA PRO A 22 -28.46 -57.03 49.74
C PRO A 22 -28.01 -56.44 48.40
N ILE A 23 -28.92 -56.38 47.43
CA ILE A 23 -28.77 -55.53 46.25
C ILE A 23 -28.79 -54.09 46.78
N LEU A 24 -27.60 -53.51 46.98
CA LEU A 24 -27.46 -52.06 46.89
C LEU A 24 -27.77 -51.72 45.43
N GLY A 25 -29.03 -51.41 45.16
CA GLY A 25 -29.44 -50.77 43.93
C GLY A 25 -28.85 -49.37 43.94
N ALA A 26 -27.63 -49.23 43.45
CA ALA A 26 -27.13 -47.94 43.00
C ALA A 26 -28.05 -47.52 41.84
N MET A 27 -29.04 -46.67 42.14
CA MET A 27 -29.64 -45.82 41.13
C MET A 27 -28.52 -44.93 40.59
N PHE A 28 -27.83 -45.39 39.55
CA PHE A 28 -27.21 -44.49 38.61
C PHE A 28 -28.35 -43.72 37.95
N ALA A 29 -28.72 -42.58 38.55
CA ALA A 29 -29.44 -41.55 37.82
C ALA A 29 -28.51 -41.14 36.67
N TRP A 30 -28.80 -41.65 35.47
CA TRP A 30 -28.21 -41.15 34.25
C TRP A 30 -28.80 -39.75 34.04
N PHE A 31 -28.19 -38.74 34.65
CA PHE A 31 -28.39 -37.38 34.20
C PHE A 31 -27.73 -37.31 32.83
N PRO A 32 -28.47 -37.04 31.73
CA PRO A 32 -27.79 -36.63 30.51
C PRO A 32 -26.95 -35.42 30.89
N SER A 33 -25.62 -35.51 30.73
CA SER A 33 -24.75 -34.36 30.85
C SER A 33 -25.03 -33.46 29.65
N GLY A 34 -26.10 -32.67 29.73
CA GLY A 34 -26.38 -31.62 28.76
C GLY A 34 -25.26 -30.59 28.83
N ASP A 35 -24.78 -30.15 27.68
CA ASP A 35 -23.95 -28.95 27.61
C ASP A 35 -24.83 -27.74 27.92
N TYR A 36 -24.46 -26.99 28.97
CA TYR A 36 -25.16 -25.78 29.41
C TYR A 36 -24.26 -24.54 29.31
N ALA A 37 -23.05 -24.67 28.74
CA ALA A 37 -22.14 -23.56 28.59
C ALA A 37 -22.62 -22.67 27.42
N PRO A 38 -22.87 -21.38 27.64
CA PRO A 38 -23.23 -20.48 26.55
C PRO A 38 -22.10 -20.37 25.52
N PRO A 39 -22.41 -20.28 24.22
CA PRO A 39 -21.39 -19.98 23.22
C PRO A 39 -20.75 -18.62 23.49
N VAL A 40 -19.49 -18.47 23.11
CA VAL A 40 -18.75 -17.20 23.21
C VAL A 40 -18.38 -16.68 21.82
N VAL A 41 -18.49 -15.37 21.61
CA VAL A 41 -17.90 -14.71 20.44
C VAL A 41 -16.39 -14.60 20.66
N SER A 42 -15.62 -15.29 19.83
CA SER A 42 -14.16 -15.35 19.93
C SER A 42 -13.49 -14.20 19.15
N TRP A 43 -14.05 -13.83 17.99
CA TRP A 43 -13.48 -12.79 17.14
C TRP A 43 -14.55 -12.14 16.25
N VAL A 44 -14.29 -10.91 15.81
CA VAL A 44 -15.13 -10.17 14.86
C VAL A 44 -14.28 -9.53 13.77
N ALA A 45 -14.82 -9.51 12.54
CA ALA A 45 -14.27 -8.82 11.39
C ALA A 45 -15.33 -7.87 10.80
N PRO A 46 -14.95 -6.68 10.32
CA PRO A 46 -13.72 -5.95 10.64
C PRO A 46 -13.52 -5.81 12.16
N SER A 47 -12.28 -5.59 12.60
CA SER A 47 -11.99 -5.41 14.02
C SER A 47 -12.73 -4.20 14.59
N ALA A 48 -13.06 -4.25 15.88
CA ALA A 48 -13.77 -3.16 16.54
C ALA A 48 -13.01 -1.83 16.37
N ASP A 49 -13.76 -0.81 15.97
CA ASP A 49 -13.33 0.56 15.72
C ASP A 49 -12.27 0.72 14.63
N SER A 50 -12.09 -0.29 13.77
CA SER A 50 -11.20 -0.20 12.62
C SER A 50 -11.66 0.90 11.66
N ARG A 51 -10.67 1.54 11.04
CA ARG A 51 -10.82 2.54 9.97
C ARG A 51 -10.29 1.96 8.67
N ASP A 52 -10.52 2.69 7.58
CA ASP A 52 -10.03 2.32 6.25
C ASP A 52 -10.46 0.92 5.82
N VAL A 53 -11.66 0.50 6.24
CA VAL A 53 -12.23 -0.79 5.87
C VAL A 53 -12.66 -0.76 4.41
N ASP A 54 -12.34 -1.81 3.67
CA ASP A 54 -12.77 -1.93 2.28
C ASP A 54 -14.32 -2.00 2.17
N PRO A 55 -14.94 -1.31 1.20
CA PRO A 55 -16.38 -1.38 0.97
C PRO A 55 -16.95 -2.79 0.77
N ASP A 56 -16.14 -3.74 0.30
CA ASP A 56 -16.52 -5.15 0.07
C ASP A 56 -16.03 -6.08 1.19
N ALA A 57 -15.63 -5.53 2.35
CA ALA A 57 -15.12 -6.30 3.48
C ALA A 57 -16.07 -7.41 3.96
N ALA A 58 -15.49 -8.56 4.31
CA ALA A 58 -16.20 -9.66 4.95
C ALA A 58 -16.52 -9.26 6.40
N ILE A 59 -17.82 -9.11 6.70
CA ILE A 59 -18.29 -8.82 8.05
C ILE A 59 -18.56 -10.16 8.73
N MET A 60 -17.81 -10.49 9.77
CA MET A 60 -17.79 -11.83 10.34
C MET A 60 -17.90 -11.81 11.87
N VAL A 61 -18.57 -12.83 12.42
CA VAL A 61 -18.51 -13.20 13.84
C VAL A 61 -18.03 -14.64 13.90
N THR A 62 -16.94 -14.90 14.64
CA THR A 62 -16.45 -16.26 14.93
C THR A 62 -16.79 -16.64 16.36
N PHE A 63 -17.16 -17.90 16.58
CA PHE A 63 -17.58 -18.44 17.87
C PHE A 63 -16.56 -19.44 18.42
N GLY A 64 -16.57 -19.59 19.75
CA GLY A 64 -15.80 -20.63 20.45
C GLY A 64 -16.32 -22.03 20.16
N ASP A 65 -17.64 -22.17 20.06
CA ASP A 65 -18.36 -23.44 19.89
C ASP A 65 -19.22 -23.41 18.63
N GLY A 66 -19.71 -24.58 18.21
CA GLY A 66 -20.60 -24.71 17.06
C GLY A 66 -21.96 -24.08 17.33
N ILE A 67 -22.42 -23.25 16.39
CA ILE A 67 -23.70 -22.53 16.45
C ILE A 67 -24.76 -23.25 15.61
N ASP A 68 -26.01 -23.27 16.10
CA ASP A 68 -27.17 -23.70 15.32
C ASP A 68 -27.41 -22.68 14.20
N SER A 69 -27.20 -23.12 12.95
CA SER A 69 -27.36 -22.29 11.75
C SER A 69 -28.77 -21.71 11.60
N ALA A 70 -29.80 -22.35 12.17
CA ALA A 70 -31.16 -21.82 12.15
C ALA A 70 -31.35 -20.62 13.09
N SER A 71 -30.52 -20.51 14.13
CA SER A 71 -30.55 -19.44 15.13
C SER A 71 -29.85 -18.15 14.68
N VAL A 72 -28.97 -18.23 13.66
CA VAL A 72 -28.29 -17.05 13.11
C VAL A 72 -28.81 -16.68 11.73
N ARG A 73 -29.65 -15.65 11.68
CA ARG A 73 -30.19 -15.03 10.47
C ARG A 73 -30.10 -13.51 10.59
N ILE A 74 -30.57 -12.78 9.58
CA ILE A 74 -30.48 -11.31 9.55
C ILE A 74 -31.18 -10.61 10.74
N ASN A 75 -32.14 -11.28 11.40
CA ASN A 75 -32.78 -10.77 12.61
C ASN A 75 -31.88 -10.88 13.86
N SER A 76 -30.95 -11.83 13.88
CA SER A 76 -30.01 -12.04 14.99
C SER A 76 -28.60 -11.56 14.70
N PHE A 77 -28.21 -11.35 13.44
CA PHE A 77 -26.96 -10.69 13.04
C PHE A 77 -27.21 -9.69 11.91
N TRP A 78 -27.02 -8.39 12.19
CA TRP A 78 -27.32 -7.31 11.25
C TRP A 78 -26.25 -6.22 11.22
N LEU A 79 -26.30 -5.42 10.16
CA LEU A 79 -25.49 -4.23 9.96
C LEU A 79 -26.40 -3.01 9.87
N SER A 80 -25.95 -1.87 10.38
CA SER A 80 -26.66 -0.60 10.26
C SER A 80 -25.69 0.57 10.07
N ALA A 81 -26.14 1.62 9.38
CA ALA A 81 -25.46 2.91 9.29
C ALA A 81 -26.48 4.02 9.59
N ALA A 82 -26.09 5.00 10.40
CA ALA A 82 -26.99 6.09 10.82
C ALA A 82 -28.38 5.59 11.33
N ASN A 83 -28.40 4.47 12.06
CA ASN A 83 -29.61 3.78 12.55
C ASN A 83 -30.54 3.21 11.46
N VAL A 84 -30.09 3.11 10.22
CA VAL A 84 -30.79 2.42 9.12
C VAL A 84 -30.13 1.07 8.88
N THR A 85 -30.92 -0.01 8.85
CA THR A 85 -30.43 -1.36 8.57
C THR A 85 -29.93 -1.46 7.12
N VAL A 86 -28.78 -2.10 6.94
CA VAL A 86 -28.23 -2.42 5.62
C VAL A 86 -28.78 -3.77 5.17
N GLU A 87 -29.27 -3.83 3.93
CA GLU A 87 -29.70 -5.08 3.34
C GLU A 87 -28.51 -6.04 3.17
N ALA A 88 -28.61 -7.21 3.78
CA ALA A 88 -27.54 -8.21 3.80
C ALA A 88 -28.10 -9.62 4.00
N SER A 89 -27.28 -10.62 3.67
CA SER A 89 -27.53 -12.02 3.98
C SER A 89 -26.53 -12.52 5.02
N ALA A 90 -26.99 -13.37 5.94
CA ALA A 90 -26.13 -14.02 6.94
C ALA A 90 -26.02 -15.50 6.61
N ILE A 91 -24.78 -16.01 6.47
CA ILE A 91 -24.49 -17.42 6.18
C ILE A 91 -23.55 -17.94 7.25
N TYR A 92 -23.91 -19.06 7.88
CA TYR A 92 -23.05 -19.79 8.81
C TYR A 92 -22.10 -20.72 8.06
N ASP A 93 -20.81 -20.60 8.34
CA ASP A 93 -19.75 -21.50 7.94
C ASP A 93 -19.43 -22.43 9.12
N GLU A 94 -19.92 -23.67 9.05
CA GLU A 94 -19.74 -24.69 10.08
C GLU A 94 -18.27 -25.02 10.32
N ARG A 95 -17.45 -25.03 9.27
CA ARG A 95 -16.01 -25.34 9.38
C ARG A 95 -15.31 -24.24 10.16
N ASN A 96 -15.64 -23.00 9.83
CA ASN A 96 -15.00 -21.86 10.47
C ASN A 96 -15.67 -21.42 11.77
N ARG A 97 -16.75 -22.08 12.19
CA ARG A 97 -17.62 -21.65 13.30
C ARG A 97 -17.85 -20.15 13.24
N SER A 98 -18.18 -19.65 12.06
CA SER A 98 -18.31 -18.22 11.82
C SER A 98 -19.56 -17.91 11.02
N VAL A 99 -20.16 -16.76 11.26
CA VAL A 99 -21.26 -16.25 10.46
C VAL A 99 -20.72 -15.08 9.67
N VAL A 100 -20.88 -15.14 8.34
CA VAL A 100 -20.51 -14.09 7.41
C VAL A 100 -21.77 -13.32 7.04
N LEU A 101 -21.76 -12.02 7.27
CA LEU A 101 -22.76 -11.08 6.81
C LEU A 101 -22.28 -10.46 5.49
N SER A 102 -23.01 -10.72 4.41
CA SER A 102 -22.72 -10.23 3.06
C SER A 102 -23.73 -9.14 2.68
N PRO A 103 -23.34 -7.86 2.66
CA PRO A 103 -24.17 -6.77 2.14
C PRO A 103 -24.63 -7.05 0.70
N ALA A 104 -25.85 -6.62 0.36
CA ALA A 104 -26.41 -6.81 -0.99
C ALA A 104 -25.74 -5.93 -2.05
N ILE A 105 -25.14 -4.81 -1.62
CA ILE A 105 -24.34 -3.89 -2.44
C ILE A 105 -23.10 -3.47 -1.65
N PRO A 106 -22.01 -3.02 -2.32
CA PRO A 106 -20.84 -2.48 -1.65
C PRO A 106 -21.21 -1.40 -0.63
N LEU A 107 -20.52 -1.38 0.51
CA LEU A 107 -20.76 -0.40 1.56
C LEU A 107 -20.41 1.02 1.07
N ALA A 108 -21.12 2.02 1.56
CA ALA A 108 -20.76 3.41 1.28
C ALA A 108 -19.39 3.74 1.88
N ILE A 109 -18.56 4.47 1.14
CA ILE A 109 -17.26 4.97 1.60
C ILE A 109 -17.42 6.03 2.72
N SER A 110 -16.37 6.29 3.49
CA SER A 110 -16.35 7.27 4.60
C SER A 110 -17.50 7.11 5.59
N THR A 111 -18.06 5.90 5.73
CA THR A 111 -19.30 5.67 6.48
C THR A 111 -19.03 4.78 7.68
N LYS A 112 -19.54 5.20 8.83
CA LYS A 112 -19.48 4.41 10.07
C LYS A 112 -20.65 3.42 10.10
N TYR A 113 -20.31 2.14 10.18
CA TYR A 113 -21.25 1.05 10.33
C TYR A 113 -21.22 0.49 11.75
N MET A 114 -22.36 -0.02 12.19
CA MET A 114 -22.55 -0.74 13.44
C MET A 114 -23.05 -2.15 13.13
N ALA A 115 -22.24 -3.15 13.44
CA ALA A 115 -22.59 -4.55 13.36
C ALA A 115 -23.04 -5.05 14.74
N ALA A 116 -24.04 -5.93 14.77
CA ALA A 116 -24.59 -6.44 16.02
C ALA A 116 -25.08 -7.88 15.86
N ILE A 117 -24.72 -8.73 16.82
CA ILE A 117 -25.28 -10.07 16.99
C ILE A 117 -26.01 -10.17 18.34
N ALA A 118 -27.27 -10.60 18.29
CA ALA A 118 -28.18 -10.68 19.42
C ALA A 118 -28.00 -11.96 20.25
N VAL A 119 -28.57 -11.95 21.47
CA VAL A 119 -28.56 -13.09 22.40
C VAL A 119 -29.33 -14.32 21.88
N ASP A 120 -30.15 -14.15 20.84
CA ASP A 120 -30.97 -15.22 20.27
C ASP A 120 -30.16 -16.25 19.45
N ALA A 121 -28.91 -15.95 19.12
CA ALA A 121 -27.99 -16.93 18.54
C ALA A 121 -27.69 -18.03 19.57
N ARG A 122 -27.79 -19.30 19.15
CA ARG A 122 -27.69 -20.48 20.01
C ARG A 122 -26.61 -21.43 19.55
N ASP A 123 -25.97 -22.11 20.48
CA ASP A 123 -25.13 -23.27 20.15
C ASP A 123 -25.99 -24.47 19.69
N ASN A 124 -25.32 -25.52 19.24
CA ASN A 124 -25.98 -26.77 18.86
C ASN A 124 -26.66 -27.52 20.03
N ALA A 125 -26.38 -27.13 21.29
CA ALA A 125 -27.05 -27.65 22.49
C ALA A 125 -28.28 -26.80 22.89
N GLY A 126 -28.53 -25.69 22.20
CA GLY A 126 -29.64 -24.77 22.41
C GLY A 126 -29.35 -23.64 23.40
N ASN A 127 -28.12 -23.53 23.93
CA ASN A 127 -27.73 -22.46 24.85
C ASN A 127 -27.59 -21.12 24.09
N PRO A 128 -28.25 -20.04 24.54
CA PRO A 128 -28.15 -18.73 23.90
C PRO A 128 -26.82 -18.03 24.23
N LEU A 129 -26.39 -17.10 23.39
CA LEU A 129 -25.33 -16.15 23.76
C LEU A 129 -25.70 -15.40 25.05
N THR A 130 -24.78 -15.34 26.02
CA THR A 130 -25.00 -14.63 27.28
C THR A 130 -25.18 -13.13 27.10
N LEU A 131 -24.46 -12.55 26.13
CA LEU A 131 -24.46 -11.12 25.84
C LEU A 131 -24.47 -10.89 24.32
N SER A 132 -25.29 -9.93 23.89
CA SER A 132 -25.19 -9.42 22.52
C SER A 132 -23.81 -8.80 22.30
N ARG A 133 -23.23 -9.01 21.11
CA ARG A 133 -21.99 -8.34 20.70
C ARG A 133 -22.33 -7.24 19.71
N ARG A 134 -21.86 -6.02 19.98
CA ARG A 134 -21.99 -4.86 19.08
C ARG A 134 -20.62 -4.23 18.89
N TRP A 135 -20.29 -3.85 17.67
CA TRP A 135 -19.05 -3.15 17.36
C TRP A 135 -19.23 -2.26 16.14
N SER A 136 -18.34 -1.28 15.99
CA SER A 136 -18.35 -0.37 14.86
C SER A 136 -17.09 -0.49 14.01
N PHE A 137 -17.19 -0.08 12.76
CA PHE A 137 -16.05 0.13 11.88
C PHE A 137 -16.37 1.25 10.89
N THR A 138 -15.34 1.84 10.28
CA THR A 138 -15.50 2.91 9.30
C THR A 138 -14.86 2.50 7.98
N THR A 139 -15.63 2.57 6.90
CA THR A 139 -15.11 2.33 5.55
C THR A 139 -14.11 3.41 5.15
N ARG A 140 -13.17 3.04 4.26
CA ARG A 140 -12.16 3.96 3.73
C ARG A 140 -12.79 5.17 3.06
N ARG A 141 -12.00 6.23 2.98
CA ARG A 141 -12.35 7.43 2.22
C ARG A 141 -12.30 7.16 0.71
N ASP A 142 -12.78 8.15 -0.05
CA ASP A 142 -12.59 8.15 -1.50
C ASP A 142 -11.08 8.23 -1.82
N LEU A 143 -10.57 7.20 -2.49
CA LEU A 143 -9.19 7.13 -2.92
C LEU A 143 -8.92 8.08 -4.09
N GLU A 144 -9.92 8.67 -4.70
CA GLU A 144 -9.74 9.59 -5.83
C GLU A 144 -9.58 11.03 -5.35
N GLN A 145 -10.03 11.35 -4.15
CA GLN A 145 -10.10 12.73 -3.64
C GLN A 145 -8.85 13.12 -2.84
N GLY A 146 -8.33 14.31 -3.05
CA GLY A 146 -7.30 14.90 -2.19
C GLY A 146 -7.92 15.62 -0.99
N TYR A 147 -7.23 16.64 -0.50
CA TYR A 147 -7.65 17.49 0.61
C TYR A 147 -7.83 18.96 0.19
N GLY A 148 -8.24 19.18 -1.07
CA GLY A 148 -8.32 20.52 -1.66
C GLY A 148 -6.95 21.02 -2.12
N GLY A 149 -6.89 22.18 -2.76
CA GLY A 149 -5.62 22.82 -3.14
C GLY A 149 -5.62 23.35 -4.56
N GLN A 150 -4.45 23.73 -5.04
CA GLN A 150 -4.28 24.44 -6.32
C GLN A 150 -4.18 23.52 -7.55
N ILE A 151 -4.19 22.20 -7.34
CA ILE A 151 -4.07 21.19 -8.40
C ILE A 151 -5.43 20.52 -8.63
N LEU A 152 -5.89 20.54 -9.87
CA LEU A 152 -7.09 19.82 -10.32
C LEU A 152 -6.67 18.56 -11.09
N ILE A 153 -7.16 17.40 -10.70
CA ILE A 153 -7.19 16.21 -11.53
C ILE A 153 -8.54 16.17 -12.23
N ILE A 154 -8.53 16.11 -13.56
CA ILE A 154 -9.73 15.95 -14.37
C ILE A 154 -9.85 14.48 -14.75
N ALA A 155 -10.84 13.83 -14.17
CA ALA A 155 -11.09 12.40 -14.27
C ALA A 155 -12.28 12.09 -15.21
N SER A 156 -12.41 10.81 -15.55
CA SER A 156 -13.53 10.26 -16.30
C SER A 156 -13.97 8.93 -15.72
N ALA A 157 -15.27 8.83 -15.39
CA ALA A 157 -15.93 7.59 -14.99
C ALA A 157 -15.97 6.52 -16.08
N SER A 158 -15.60 6.84 -17.33
CA SER A 158 -15.45 5.84 -18.41
C SER A 158 -13.99 5.45 -18.67
N GLN A 159 -13.01 6.08 -18.00
CA GLN A 159 -11.58 5.84 -18.16
C GLN A 159 -10.92 5.86 -16.77
N HIS A 160 -10.97 4.76 -16.01
CA HIS A 160 -10.59 4.80 -14.59
C HIS A 160 -9.09 5.05 -14.35
N PHE A 161 -8.20 4.78 -15.30
CA PHE A 161 -6.79 5.19 -15.21
C PHE A 161 -6.60 6.69 -14.94
N THR A 162 -7.53 7.53 -15.39
CA THR A 162 -7.51 8.99 -15.14
C THR A 162 -7.60 9.32 -13.64
N LYS A 163 -8.16 8.41 -12.83
CA LYS A 163 -8.32 8.57 -11.38
C LYS A 163 -7.05 8.16 -10.61
N TYR A 164 -6.19 7.33 -11.22
CA TYR A 164 -4.95 6.84 -10.60
C TYR A 164 -3.88 7.94 -10.45
N TYR A 165 -4.02 9.09 -11.13
CA TYR A 165 -3.18 10.27 -10.85
C TYR A 165 -3.25 10.72 -9.39
N SER A 166 -4.36 10.45 -8.70
CA SER A 166 -4.47 10.72 -7.26
C SER A 166 -3.46 9.91 -6.43
N GLU A 167 -3.19 8.65 -6.80
CA GLU A 167 -2.21 7.80 -6.13
C GLU A 167 -0.77 8.20 -6.50
N ILE A 168 -0.53 8.62 -7.75
CA ILE A 168 0.76 9.18 -8.18
C ILE A 168 1.12 10.41 -7.35
N LEU A 169 0.19 11.37 -7.22
CA LEU A 169 0.42 12.57 -6.42
C LEU A 169 0.62 12.24 -4.94
N ARG A 170 -0.18 11.32 -4.37
CA ARG A 170 0.00 10.89 -2.96
C ARG A 170 1.34 10.20 -2.73
N THR A 171 1.80 9.37 -3.65
CA THR A 171 3.12 8.72 -3.58
C THR A 171 4.21 9.78 -3.50
N GLU A 172 4.12 10.82 -4.33
CA GLU A 172 5.02 11.99 -4.28
C GLU A 172 4.78 12.93 -3.08
N GLY A 173 3.77 12.67 -2.25
CA GLY A 173 3.50 13.43 -1.02
C GLY A 173 2.66 14.68 -1.22
N ILE A 174 1.97 14.75 -2.35
CA ILE A 174 1.04 15.82 -2.69
C ILE A 174 -0.37 15.28 -2.40
N GLY A 175 -0.91 15.61 -1.23
CA GLY A 175 -2.31 15.36 -0.89
C GLY A 175 -3.24 16.53 -1.24
N SER A 176 -2.67 17.67 -1.62
CA SER A 176 -3.36 18.95 -1.84
C SER A 176 -3.85 19.11 -3.29
N PHE A 177 -4.82 18.28 -3.67
CA PHE A 177 -5.50 18.33 -4.97
C PHE A 177 -7.00 18.07 -4.83
N GLU A 178 -7.75 18.37 -5.89
CA GLU A 178 -9.15 17.95 -6.07
C GLU A 178 -9.27 17.07 -7.31
N SER A 179 -10.15 16.07 -7.30
CA SER A 179 -10.45 15.23 -8.47
C SER A 179 -11.89 15.45 -8.88
N ILE A 180 -12.12 15.87 -10.12
CA ILE A 180 -13.44 16.22 -10.64
C ILE A 180 -13.68 15.52 -11.97
N GLU A 181 -14.88 14.96 -12.14
CA GLU A 181 -15.33 14.38 -13.39
C GLU A 181 -15.45 15.45 -14.48
N LEU A 182 -14.95 15.16 -15.70
CA LEU A 182 -14.94 16.10 -16.82
C LEU A 182 -16.31 16.75 -17.09
N SER A 183 -17.41 16.02 -16.88
CA SER A 183 -18.78 16.52 -17.08
C SER A 183 -19.18 17.64 -16.12
N GLN A 184 -18.47 17.78 -15.00
CA GLN A 184 -18.68 18.81 -13.98
C GLN A 184 -17.71 19.99 -14.12
N VAL A 185 -16.72 19.89 -15.02
CA VAL A 185 -15.74 20.95 -15.23
C VAL A 185 -16.34 22.10 -16.04
N THR A 186 -16.18 23.31 -15.51
CA THR A 186 -16.65 24.57 -16.10
C THR A 186 -15.52 25.60 -16.06
N ASP A 187 -15.62 26.68 -16.84
CA ASP A 187 -14.67 27.81 -16.78
C ASP A 187 -14.52 28.36 -15.35
N GLN A 188 -15.66 28.57 -14.66
CA GLN A 188 -15.65 29.07 -13.29
C GLN A 188 -14.96 28.10 -12.31
N LEU A 189 -15.10 26.79 -12.54
CA LEU A 189 -14.38 25.79 -11.74
C LEU A 189 -12.87 25.88 -11.99
N LEU A 190 -12.45 25.98 -13.26
CA LEU A 190 -11.04 26.02 -13.63
C LEU A 190 -10.31 27.23 -13.04
N ASP A 191 -10.98 28.39 -12.95
CA ASP A 191 -10.40 29.61 -12.38
C ASP A 191 -10.06 29.49 -10.86
N ARG A 192 -10.50 28.41 -10.18
CA ARG A 192 -10.09 28.10 -8.79
C ARG A 192 -8.70 27.48 -8.69
N PHE A 193 -8.16 26.95 -9.78
CA PHE A 193 -6.94 26.14 -9.78
C PHE A 193 -5.82 26.83 -10.56
N SER A 194 -4.58 26.60 -10.14
CA SER A 194 -3.41 27.07 -10.88
C SER A 194 -3.00 26.08 -11.97
N LEU A 195 -3.18 24.78 -11.71
CA LEU A 195 -2.78 23.72 -12.64
C LEU A 195 -3.84 22.62 -12.70
N ALA A 196 -4.11 22.14 -13.91
CA ALA A 196 -4.99 21.00 -14.18
C ALA A 196 -4.21 19.85 -14.85
N ILE A 197 -4.41 18.63 -14.37
CA ILE A 197 -3.96 17.38 -15.00
C ILE A 197 -5.17 16.76 -15.69
N LEU A 198 -5.14 16.72 -17.02
CA LEU A 198 -6.17 16.11 -17.85
C LEU A 198 -5.70 14.72 -18.31
N GLY A 199 -6.34 13.67 -17.79
CA GLY A 199 -6.08 12.29 -18.18
C GLY A 199 -6.46 11.98 -19.64
N GLU A 200 -6.17 10.75 -20.10
CA GLU A 200 -6.60 10.30 -21.43
C GLU A 200 -8.13 10.17 -21.50
N MET A 201 -8.76 11.03 -22.29
CA MET A 201 -10.20 10.99 -22.54
C MET A 201 -10.60 11.75 -23.81
N PRO A 202 -11.73 11.40 -24.43
CA PRO A 202 -12.29 12.21 -25.51
C PRO A 202 -12.83 13.54 -24.99
N LEU A 203 -12.70 14.61 -25.78
CA LEU A 203 -13.28 15.92 -25.51
C LEU A 203 -14.30 16.30 -26.57
N SER A 204 -15.33 17.06 -26.17
CA SER A 204 -16.13 17.86 -27.10
C SER A 204 -15.37 19.10 -27.57
N GLU A 205 -15.81 19.71 -28.67
CA GLU A 205 -15.24 20.99 -29.15
C GLU A 205 -15.37 22.10 -28.10
N ALA A 206 -16.50 22.15 -27.39
CA ALA A 206 -16.73 23.12 -26.33
C ALA A 206 -15.75 22.96 -25.16
N GLN A 207 -15.47 21.72 -24.74
CA GLN A 207 -14.48 21.44 -23.70
C GLN A 207 -13.06 21.79 -24.14
N ALA A 208 -12.68 21.46 -25.38
CA ALA A 208 -11.37 21.82 -25.92
C ALA A 208 -11.19 23.36 -25.99
N ALA A 209 -12.25 24.08 -26.38
CA ALA A 209 -12.25 25.54 -26.40
C ALA A 209 -12.19 26.15 -24.98
N MET A 210 -12.89 25.56 -24.00
CA MET A 210 -12.84 25.96 -22.59
C MET A 210 -11.41 25.86 -22.05
N PHE A 211 -10.76 24.70 -22.18
CA PHE A 211 -9.36 24.53 -21.75
C PHE A 211 -8.41 25.49 -22.47
N SER A 212 -8.61 25.68 -23.78
CA SER A 212 -7.78 26.62 -24.55
C SER A 212 -7.91 28.05 -24.05
N SER A 213 -9.14 28.48 -23.74
CA SER A 213 -9.44 29.82 -23.24
C SER A 213 -8.89 30.02 -21.83
N TRP A 214 -9.01 29.02 -20.95
CA TRP A 214 -8.46 29.06 -19.60
C TRP A 214 -6.93 29.17 -19.60
N VAL A 215 -6.24 28.37 -20.43
CA VAL A 215 -4.77 28.46 -20.56
C VAL A 215 -4.34 29.82 -21.12
N GLN A 216 -5.06 30.38 -22.10
CA GLN A 216 -4.76 31.73 -22.62
C GLN A 216 -4.88 32.83 -21.55
N ARG A 217 -5.70 32.62 -20.51
CA ARG A 217 -5.84 33.53 -19.37
C ARG A 217 -4.83 33.28 -18.25
N GLY A 218 -3.87 32.38 -18.43
CA GLY A 218 -2.77 32.14 -17.48
C GLY A 218 -2.80 30.79 -16.76
N GLY A 219 -3.85 29.98 -16.97
CA GLY A 219 -3.96 28.64 -16.41
C GLY A 219 -2.91 27.67 -16.98
N ASP A 220 -2.54 26.66 -16.20
CA ASP A 220 -1.55 25.66 -16.59
C ASP A 220 -2.19 24.28 -16.78
N LEU A 221 -1.98 23.68 -17.96
CA LEU A 221 -2.56 22.38 -18.32
C LEU A 221 -1.47 21.35 -18.58
N ILE A 222 -1.52 20.21 -17.88
CA ILE A 222 -0.78 19.00 -18.23
C ILE A 222 -1.76 18.00 -18.84
N SER A 223 -1.53 17.58 -20.07
CA SER A 223 -2.42 16.64 -20.77
C SER A 223 -1.73 15.30 -21.04
N MET A 224 -2.44 14.21 -20.75
CA MET A 224 -1.95 12.84 -20.84
C MET A 224 -2.61 12.17 -22.05
N ARG A 225 -1.79 11.71 -23.01
CA ARG A 225 -2.24 11.16 -24.30
C ARG A 225 -3.41 11.97 -24.92
N PRO A 226 -3.24 13.29 -25.14
CA PRO A 226 -4.35 14.23 -25.31
C PRO A 226 -5.30 13.91 -26.48
N ASP A 227 -6.57 14.29 -26.33
CA ASP A 227 -7.51 14.37 -27.46
C ASP A 227 -6.95 15.31 -28.54
N LYS A 228 -7.16 14.96 -29.81
CA LYS A 228 -6.56 15.67 -30.94
C LYS A 228 -7.12 17.07 -31.12
N LYS A 229 -8.26 17.40 -30.52
CA LYS A 229 -8.82 18.75 -30.48
C LYS A 229 -7.93 19.74 -29.71
N LEU A 230 -7.09 19.27 -28.79
CA LEU A 230 -6.12 20.13 -28.09
C LEU A 230 -4.84 20.38 -28.91
N ALA A 231 -4.66 19.75 -30.08
CA ALA A 231 -3.40 19.82 -30.84
C ALA A 231 -2.94 21.26 -31.13
N GLN A 232 -3.86 22.17 -31.46
CA GLN A 232 -3.55 23.58 -31.69
C GLN A 232 -3.07 24.29 -30.41
N LEU A 233 -3.71 24.05 -29.27
CA LEU A 233 -3.31 24.58 -27.97
C LEU A 233 -1.89 24.10 -27.63
N LEU A 234 -1.66 22.79 -27.79
CA LEU A 234 -0.39 22.14 -27.44
C LEU A 234 0.76 22.47 -28.42
N GLY A 235 0.46 23.04 -29.59
CA GLY A 235 1.46 23.30 -30.63
C GLY A 235 1.99 22.00 -31.25
N LEU A 236 1.13 21.00 -31.36
CA LEU A 236 1.47 19.67 -31.86
C LEU A 236 0.67 19.34 -33.11
N LYS A 237 1.26 18.54 -34.01
CA LYS A 237 0.59 17.98 -35.18
C LYS A 237 0.60 16.46 -35.09
N TYR A 238 -0.58 15.86 -34.93
CA TYR A 238 -0.74 14.41 -34.89
C TYR A 238 -0.38 13.80 -36.24
N ARG A 239 0.35 12.68 -36.22
CA ARG A 239 0.86 12.01 -37.43
C ARG A 239 -0.03 10.88 -37.95
N GLY A 240 -1.18 10.63 -37.31
CA GLY A 240 -2.08 9.55 -37.73
C GLY A 240 -1.64 8.17 -37.25
N ALA A 241 -0.70 8.08 -36.31
CA ALA A 241 -0.17 6.82 -35.80
C ALA A 241 0.18 6.91 -34.30
N SER A 242 0.22 5.75 -33.65
CA SER A 242 0.75 5.55 -32.30
C SER A 242 1.83 4.47 -32.32
N MET A 243 2.72 4.50 -31.33
CA MET A 243 3.58 3.36 -30.98
C MET A 243 3.09 2.76 -29.67
N ASN A 244 3.13 1.43 -29.55
CA ASN A 244 2.81 0.74 -28.31
C ASN A 244 4.11 0.37 -27.62
N ASP A 245 4.20 0.74 -26.34
CA ASP A 245 5.35 0.54 -25.49
C ASP A 245 6.61 1.20 -26.07
N GLY A 246 7.69 1.19 -25.32
CA GLY A 246 8.98 1.69 -25.79
C GLY A 246 9.72 2.42 -24.70
N TYR A 247 10.56 3.35 -25.11
CA TYR A 247 11.45 4.06 -24.20
C TYR A 247 11.30 5.56 -24.37
N LEU A 248 11.68 6.32 -23.34
CA LEU A 248 11.92 7.74 -23.43
C LEU A 248 13.32 8.09 -22.92
N LEU A 249 13.92 9.12 -23.51
CA LEU A 249 15.11 9.78 -22.98
C LEU A 249 14.73 11.19 -22.56
N ILE A 250 15.07 11.55 -21.33
CA ILE A 250 14.77 12.84 -20.72
C ILE A 250 15.98 13.76 -20.92
N ASP A 251 15.74 15.01 -21.30
CA ASP A 251 16.80 16.01 -21.34
C ASP A 251 17.16 16.44 -19.92
N THR A 252 18.31 15.97 -19.44
CA THR A 252 18.78 16.19 -18.06
C THR A 252 19.65 17.45 -17.92
N ALA A 253 19.94 18.17 -19.01
CA ALA A 253 20.74 19.39 -18.97
C ALA A 253 19.95 20.59 -18.41
N VAL A 254 18.62 20.56 -18.56
CA VAL A 254 17.71 21.64 -18.21
C VAL A 254 16.58 21.16 -17.32
N ASP A 255 15.96 22.10 -16.60
CA ASP A 255 14.73 21.80 -15.88
C ASP A 255 13.61 21.50 -16.89
N PRO A 256 12.73 20.54 -16.60
CA PRO A 256 12.56 19.79 -15.34
C PRO A 256 13.31 18.45 -15.26
N GLY A 257 14.17 18.12 -16.23
CA GLY A 257 14.86 16.84 -16.29
C GLY A 257 16.13 16.73 -15.43
N ARG A 258 16.63 17.83 -14.85
CA ARG A 258 17.78 17.78 -13.94
C ARG A 258 17.57 16.79 -12.81
N GLY A 259 18.61 16.03 -12.48
CA GLY A 259 18.57 15.03 -11.40
C GLY A 259 17.73 13.78 -11.70
N ILE A 260 17.02 13.73 -12.82
CA ILE A 260 16.42 12.51 -13.35
C ILE A 260 17.49 11.71 -14.10
N THR A 261 17.30 10.40 -14.22
CA THR A 261 18.23 9.52 -14.94
C THR A 261 18.48 9.97 -16.38
N SER A 262 19.75 9.93 -16.80
CA SER A 262 20.19 10.21 -18.17
C SER A 262 20.15 8.98 -19.08
N LYS A 263 19.66 7.85 -18.58
CA LYS A 263 19.45 6.63 -19.37
C LYS A 263 18.04 6.63 -19.96
N THR A 264 17.88 5.91 -21.06
CA THR A 264 16.56 5.57 -21.59
C THR A 264 15.81 4.71 -20.58
N ILE A 265 14.53 5.04 -20.33
CA ILE A 265 13.63 4.31 -19.44
C ILE A 265 12.36 3.92 -20.19
N GLN A 266 11.73 2.81 -19.81
CA GLN A 266 10.54 2.32 -20.48
C GLN A 266 9.29 3.10 -20.09
N PHE A 267 8.34 3.14 -21.03
CA PHE A 267 6.92 3.37 -20.75
C PHE A 267 6.12 2.23 -21.38
N HIS A 268 4.96 1.94 -20.79
CA HIS A 268 4.04 0.92 -21.28
C HIS A 268 2.69 1.53 -21.68
N GLY A 269 2.06 0.94 -22.69
CA GLY A 269 0.86 1.47 -23.34
C GLY A 269 1.18 2.31 -24.57
N ALA A 270 0.14 2.92 -25.15
CA ALA A 270 0.25 3.58 -26.44
C ALA A 270 0.68 5.06 -26.32
N ALA A 271 1.68 5.47 -27.11
CA ALA A 271 2.10 6.85 -27.29
C ALA A 271 1.68 7.37 -28.67
N ASN A 272 0.97 8.50 -28.72
CA ASN A 272 0.63 9.15 -29.98
C ASN A 272 1.85 9.84 -30.59
N LEU A 273 2.02 9.71 -31.91
CA LEU A 273 3.16 10.30 -32.61
C LEU A 273 2.81 11.73 -33.06
N TYR A 274 3.57 12.70 -32.55
CA TYR A 274 3.41 14.12 -32.85
C TYR A 274 4.67 14.73 -33.47
N THR A 275 4.50 15.71 -34.35
CA THR A 275 5.57 16.68 -34.66
C THR A 275 5.26 18.00 -33.96
N ARG A 276 6.30 18.71 -33.53
CA ARG A 276 6.19 19.99 -32.82
C ARG A 276 6.14 21.17 -33.78
N SER A 277 5.35 22.17 -33.43
CA SER A 277 5.46 23.52 -34.00
C SER A 277 6.66 24.26 -33.40
N GLU A 278 7.05 25.37 -34.03
CA GLU A 278 8.07 26.28 -33.49
C GLU A 278 7.64 26.84 -32.11
N GLY A 279 8.61 27.04 -31.22
CA GLY A 279 8.37 27.53 -29.85
C GLY A 279 7.89 26.48 -28.84
N VAL A 280 7.72 25.21 -29.24
CA VAL A 280 7.42 24.11 -28.31
C VAL A 280 8.72 23.43 -27.86
N THR A 281 8.99 23.46 -26.56
CA THR A 281 10.14 22.82 -25.92
C THR A 281 9.92 21.31 -25.84
N GLU A 282 10.92 20.53 -26.21
CA GLU A 282 10.94 19.08 -25.99
C GLU A 282 11.64 18.79 -24.66
N ILE A 283 10.97 18.06 -23.78
CA ILE A 283 11.49 17.67 -22.47
C ILE A 283 12.02 16.23 -22.50
N ALA A 284 11.35 15.37 -23.27
CA ALA A 284 11.77 13.98 -23.47
C ALA A 284 11.43 13.51 -24.88
N ARG A 285 12.23 12.59 -25.41
CA ARG A 285 12.10 12.00 -26.75
C ARG A 285 11.70 10.53 -26.67
N LEU A 286 10.81 10.09 -27.57
CA LEU A 286 10.45 8.67 -27.71
C LEU A 286 11.56 7.88 -28.41
N TYR A 287 11.76 6.65 -27.97
CA TYR A 287 12.73 5.69 -28.45
C TYR A 287 12.02 4.35 -28.71
N ARG A 288 12.36 3.65 -29.80
CA ARG A 288 11.78 2.34 -30.14
C ARG A 288 12.30 1.22 -29.24
N ASP A 289 13.56 1.34 -28.83
CA ASP A 289 14.29 0.42 -27.96
C ASP A 289 15.25 1.24 -27.09
N ALA A 290 16.03 0.59 -26.24
CA ALA A 290 16.94 1.29 -25.31
C ALA A 290 17.97 2.23 -25.99
N SER A 291 18.17 2.15 -27.31
CA SER A 291 19.20 2.89 -28.06
C SER A 291 18.69 3.66 -29.29
N SER A 292 17.56 3.27 -29.87
CA SER A 292 17.06 3.80 -31.14
C SER A 292 16.08 4.96 -30.95
N ALA A 293 16.58 6.20 -31.05
CA ALA A 293 15.75 7.39 -31.01
C ALA A 293 14.72 7.44 -32.16
N THR A 294 13.51 7.96 -31.87
CA THR A 294 12.54 8.35 -32.89
C THR A 294 12.63 9.86 -33.18
N LEU A 295 11.82 10.35 -34.12
CA LEU A 295 11.66 11.78 -34.38
C LEU A 295 10.58 12.45 -33.51
N TYR A 296 9.94 11.68 -32.63
CA TYR A 296 8.72 12.10 -31.94
C TYR A 296 9.02 12.41 -30.47
N PRO A 297 8.51 13.53 -29.93
CA PRO A 297 8.66 13.84 -28.52
C PRO A 297 7.78 12.92 -27.66
N ALA A 298 8.28 12.53 -26.51
CA ALA A 298 7.51 11.89 -25.45
C ALA A 298 6.81 12.93 -24.59
N ILE A 299 7.53 14.00 -24.23
CA ILE A 299 7.05 15.05 -23.34
C ILE A 299 7.41 16.42 -23.92
N THR A 300 6.46 17.34 -23.93
CA THR A 300 6.65 18.71 -24.44
C THR A 300 6.06 19.75 -23.50
N LEU A 301 6.57 20.98 -23.59
CA LEU A 301 6.04 22.15 -22.88
C LEU A 301 5.92 23.33 -23.85
N ARG A 302 4.84 24.09 -23.74
CA ARG A 302 4.59 25.31 -24.51
C ARG A 302 4.09 26.44 -23.61
N GLN A 303 4.67 27.62 -23.76
CA GLN A 303 4.16 28.88 -23.20
C GLN A 303 3.10 29.49 -24.12
N ILE A 304 2.03 30.03 -23.56
CA ILE A 304 0.81 30.45 -24.28
C ILE A 304 0.27 31.77 -23.72
N GLY A 305 0.08 32.73 -24.62
CA GLY A 305 -0.55 34.02 -24.31
C GLY A 305 0.37 34.99 -23.55
N GLU A 306 -0.08 36.23 -23.41
CA GLU A 306 0.64 37.28 -22.67
C GLU A 306 0.48 37.13 -21.15
N ALA A 307 -0.54 36.39 -20.70
CA ALA A 307 -0.78 36.07 -19.29
C ALA A 307 0.11 34.92 -18.75
N GLY A 308 1.00 34.36 -19.59
CA GLY A 308 1.97 33.35 -19.17
C GLY A 308 1.38 31.97 -18.87
N GLY A 309 0.29 31.58 -19.53
CA GLY A 309 -0.28 30.24 -19.37
C GLY A 309 0.59 29.17 -20.05
N GLN A 310 0.50 27.93 -19.58
CA GLN A 310 1.34 26.85 -20.07
C GLN A 310 0.54 25.61 -20.44
N ALA A 311 1.02 24.89 -21.45
CA ALA A 311 0.49 23.59 -21.79
C ALA A 311 1.60 22.56 -21.97
N ALA A 312 1.56 21.50 -21.18
CA ALA A 312 2.42 20.35 -21.28
C ALA A 312 1.68 19.15 -21.87
N THR A 313 2.42 18.29 -22.56
CA THR A 313 1.90 17.05 -23.13
C THR A 313 2.79 15.89 -22.73
N PHE A 314 2.19 14.82 -22.21
CA PHE A 314 2.72 13.48 -22.26
C PHE A 314 2.04 12.76 -23.43
N SER A 315 2.80 12.26 -24.39
CA SER A 315 2.23 11.66 -25.60
C SER A 315 1.56 10.30 -25.35
N TYR A 316 1.82 9.70 -24.19
CA TYR A 316 1.25 8.48 -23.62
C TYR A 316 0.50 8.79 -22.31
N ASP A 317 -0.25 7.81 -21.79
CA ASP A 317 -0.92 7.91 -20.50
C ASP A 317 0.01 7.39 -19.40
N LEU A 318 0.53 8.30 -18.57
CA LEU A 318 1.49 7.98 -17.52
C LEU A 318 0.88 7.08 -16.44
N ALA A 319 -0.38 7.29 -16.07
CA ALA A 319 -1.08 6.46 -15.09
C ALA A 319 -1.14 4.99 -15.51
N ARG A 320 -1.60 4.71 -16.73
CA ARG A 320 -1.59 3.34 -17.28
C ARG A 320 -0.18 2.77 -17.38
N SER A 321 0.78 3.56 -17.85
CA SER A 321 2.19 3.14 -17.93
C SER A 321 2.71 2.69 -16.57
N ILE A 322 2.48 3.47 -15.51
CA ILE A 322 2.90 3.15 -14.15
C ILE A 322 2.25 1.85 -13.65
N VAL A 323 0.94 1.70 -13.81
CA VAL A 323 0.23 0.48 -13.39
C VAL A 323 0.82 -0.74 -14.11
N TYR A 324 1.01 -0.67 -15.42
CA TYR A 324 1.55 -1.78 -16.20
C TYR A 324 3.02 -2.06 -15.91
N THR A 325 3.85 -1.05 -15.63
CA THR A 325 5.24 -1.29 -15.20
C THR A 325 5.29 -1.97 -13.84
N ARG A 326 4.37 -1.63 -12.92
CA ARG A 326 4.34 -2.20 -11.56
C ARG A 326 3.70 -3.57 -11.48
N GLN A 327 2.66 -3.81 -12.26
CA GLN A 327 1.85 -5.03 -12.17
C GLN A 327 2.15 -6.05 -13.27
N GLY A 328 2.84 -5.64 -14.34
CA GLY A 328 3.25 -6.52 -15.43
C GLY A 328 2.37 -6.39 -16.67
N ASN A 329 2.56 -7.30 -17.62
CA ASN A 329 1.87 -7.29 -18.90
C ASN A 329 0.42 -7.81 -18.75
N PRO A 330 -0.61 -6.99 -19.00
CA PRO A 330 -2.00 -7.43 -18.89
C PRO A 330 -2.36 -8.53 -19.89
N ALA A 331 -1.62 -8.68 -21.00
CA ALA A 331 -1.83 -9.75 -21.98
C ALA A 331 -1.31 -11.12 -21.50
N TRP A 332 -0.53 -11.18 -20.42
CA TRP A 332 0.06 -12.40 -19.87
C TRP A 332 -0.66 -12.90 -18.62
N VAL A 333 -1.82 -12.33 -18.29
CA VAL A 333 -2.64 -12.77 -17.15
C VAL A 333 -3.03 -14.24 -17.31
N GLY A 334 -2.74 -15.03 -16.28
CA GLY A 334 -3.02 -16.46 -16.26
C GLY A 334 -2.15 -17.30 -17.19
N ASP A 335 -1.15 -16.70 -17.84
CA ASP A 335 -0.22 -17.40 -18.71
C ASP A 335 1.01 -17.86 -17.90
N GLU A 336 1.35 -19.14 -17.98
CA GLU A 336 2.58 -19.67 -17.41
C GLU A 336 3.72 -19.43 -18.40
N ARG A 337 4.78 -18.73 -17.96
CA ARG A 337 5.83 -18.20 -18.85
C ARG A 337 7.24 -18.60 -18.43
N ASP A 338 7.49 -18.87 -17.16
CA ASP A 338 8.83 -19.17 -16.63
C ASP A 338 9.18 -20.67 -16.54
N GLY A 339 8.23 -21.56 -16.89
CA GLY A 339 8.34 -23.02 -16.86
C GLY A 339 7.99 -23.65 -15.52
N SER A 340 7.45 -22.89 -14.56
CA SER A 340 7.01 -23.37 -13.25
C SER A 340 5.55 -23.80 -13.28
N PRO A 341 5.15 -24.89 -12.58
CA PRO A 341 3.75 -25.33 -12.59
C PRO A 341 2.78 -24.34 -11.90
N VAL A 342 3.29 -23.41 -11.09
CA VAL A 342 2.51 -22.37 -10.41
C VAL A 342 2.72 -21.05 -11.12
N ILE A 343 1.64 -20.43 -11.58
CA ILE A 343 1.63 -19.09 -12.16
C ILE A 343 1.84 -18.10 -11.02
N ARG A 344 2.83 -17.23 -11.15
CA ARG A 344 3.25 -16.23 -10.17
C ARG A 344 3.20 -14.83 -10.77
N PRO A 345 3.34 -13.77 -9.96
CA PRO A 345 3.44 -12.41 -10.49
C PRO A 345 4.60 -12.24 -11.47
N THR A 346 5.66 -13.05 -11.36
CA THR A 346 6.84 -13.05 -12.24
C THR A 346 6.51 -13.40 -13.69
N ASP A 347 5.50 -14.25 -13.92
CA ASP A 347 5.05 -14.58 -15.27
C ASP A 347 4.55 -13.35 -16.02
N LEU A 348 4.00 -12.35 -15.32
CA LEU A 348 3.58 -11.09 -15.94
C LEU A 348 4.77 -10.25 -16.46
N PHE A 349 6.02 -10.65 -16.17
CA PHE A 349 7.23 -9.96 -16.61
C PHE A 349 8.16 -10.82 -17.47
N PHE A 350 8.06 -12.15 -17.38
CA PHE A 350 8.97 -13.08 -18.03
C PHE A 350 8.66 -13.24 -19.52
N GLY A 351 9.56 -12.75 -20.38
CA GLY A 351 9.38 -12.76 -21.84
C GLY A 351 9.81 -14.06 -22.51
N ALA A 352 10.78 -14.78 -21.94
CA ALA A 352 11.49 -15.89 -22.59
C ALA A 352 10.74 -17.25 -22.53
N LYS A 353 9.41 -17.23 -22.68
CA LYS A 353 8.59 -18.44 -22.69
C LYS A 353 8.90 -19.30 -23.91
N LYS A 354 9.16 -20.59 -23.70
CA LYS A 354 9.45 -21.54 -24.78
C LYS A 354 8.29 -21.64 -25.77
N GLY A 355 8.54 -21.27 -27.02
CA GLY A 355 7.54 -21.30 -28.10
C GLY A 355 6.69 -20.03 -28.21
N ASP A 356 6.90 -19.04 -27.34
CA ASP A 356 6.23 -17.73 -27.34
C ASP A 356 7.19 -16.66 -26.76
N GLU A 357 8.36 -16.55 -27.39
CA GLU A 357 9.44 -15.68 -26.92
C GLU A 357 9.17 -14.21 -27.24
N HIS A 358 9.19 -13.39 -26.21
CA HIS A 358 9.11 -11.94 -26.25
C HIS A 358 10.25 -11.33 -25.43
N PRO A 359 10.59 -10.04 -25.62
CA PRO A 359 11.36 -9.31 -24.62
C PRO A 359 10.67 -9.37 -23.25
N ASP A 360 11.45 -9.36 -22.18
CA ASP A 360 10.91 -9.18 -20.83
C ASP A 360 10.09 -7.89 -20.76
N TRP A 361 9.00 -7.91 -19.99
CA TRP A 361 8.09 -6.77 -19.91
C TRP A 361 8.83 -5.51 -19.43
N ASN A 362 9.59 -5.66 -18.34
CA ASN A 362 10.50 -4.64 -17.87
C ASN A 362 11.95 -5.01 -18.25
N ASP A 363 12.70 -4.03 -18.73
CA ASP A 363 14.08 -4.16 -19.18
C ASP A 363 15.01 -4.42 -17.99
N LEU A 364 15.43 -5.67 -17.85
CA LEU A 364 16.32 -6.09 -16.76
C LEU A 364 17.72 -5.48 -16.85
N ASP A 365 18.16 -4.96 -18.00
CA ASP A 365 19.42 -4.22 -18.12
C ASP A 365 19.28 -2.77 -17.59
N ARG A 366 18.05 -2.30 -17.35
CA ARG A 366 17.72 -1.04 -16.69
C ARG A 366 17.21 -1.19 -15.26
N VAL A 367 17.16 -2.41 -14.72
CA VAL A 367 16.48 -2.71 -13.46
C VAL A 367 17.02 -1.97 -12.24
N ALA A 368 18.27 -1.49 -12.29
CA ALA A 368 18.84 -0.66 -11.23
C ALA A 368 18.15 0.72 -11.09
N ILE A 369 17.38 1.16 -12.10
CA ILE A 369 16.67 2.44 -12.13
C ILE A 369 15.22 2.20 -11.71
N PRO A 370 14.68 2.92 -10.71
CA PRO A 370 13.27 2.87 -10.40
C PRO A 370 12.48 3.70 -11.43
N VAL A 371 12.27 3.14 -12.62
CA VAL A 371 11.70 3.83 -13.79
C VAL A 371 10.33 4.48 -13.53
N VAL A 372 9.52 3.91 -12.62
CA VAL A 372 8.23 4.46 -12.20
C VAL A 372 8.46 5.69 -11.33
N ASP A 373 9.37 5.61 -10.36
CA ASP A 373 9.65 6.72 -9.44
C ASP A 373 10.29 7.91 -10.18
N GLU A 374 11.17 7.65 -11.16
CA GLU A 374 11.76 8.69 -12.01
C GLU A 374 10.70 9.41 -12.86
N GLN A 375 9.72 8.70 -13.41
CA GLN A 375 8.63 9.31 -14.19
C GLN A 375 7.66 10.12 -13.32
N GLN A 376 7.31 9.61 -12.14
CA GLN A 376 6.51 10.36 -11.15
C GLN A 376 7.25 11.62 -10.71
N ARG A 377 8.56 11.54 -10.49
CA ARG A 377 9.37 12.69 -10.14
C ARG A 377 9.44 13.72 -11.25
N LEU A 378 9.56 13.29 -12.50
CA LEU A 378 9.52 14.18 -13.65
C LEU A 378 8.19 14.92 -13.75
N LEU A 379 7.06 14.25 -13.48
CA LEU A 379 5.75 14.93 -13.41
C LEU A 379 5.76 16.03 -12.33
N VAL A 380 6.29 15.76 -11.15
CA VAL A 380 6.35 16.80 -10.10
C VAL A 380 7.33 17.92 -10.43
N ASN A 381 8.47 17.63 -11.06
CA ASN A 381 9.39 18.67 -11.54
C ASN A 381 8.72 19.54 -12.62
N MET A 382 7.95 18.94 -13.53
CA MET A 382 7.12 19.68 -14.50
C MET A 382 6.12 20.58 -13.79
N MET A 383 5.41 20.09 -12.77
CA MET A 383 4.46 20.89 -11.99
C MET A 383 5.15 22.07 -11.30
N ASN A 384 6.31 21.85 -10.66
CA ASN A 384 7.09 22.92 -10.03
C ASN A 384 7.53 23.98 -11.02
N LEU A 385 8.02 23.57 -12.19
CA LEU A 385 8.42 24.49 -13.26
C LEU A 385 7.23 25.31 -13.75
N MET A 386 6.07 24.67 -13.97
CA MET A 386 4.88 25.36 -14.46
C MET A 386 4.32 26.34 -13.43
N LEU A 387 4.38 25.97 -12.14
CA LEU A 387 3.87 26.79 -11.04
C LEU A 387 4.87 27.85 -10.53
N GLU A 388 6.07 27.94 -11.12
CA GLU A 388 7.10 28.89 -10.70
C GLU A 388 6.58 30.34 -10.75
N GLY A 389 6.69 31.07 -9.63
CA GLY A 389 6.18 32.43 -9.49
C GLY A 389 4.66 32.55 -9.35
N LYS A 390 3.91 31.48 -9.67
CA LYS A 390 2.43 31.45 -9.60
C LYS A 390 1.90 30.87 -8.31
N ALA A 391 2.39 29.70 -7.90
CA ALA A 391 1.90 29.02 -6.71
C ALA A 391 2.89 27.91 -6.27
N PRO A 392 3.85 28.20 -5.38
CA PRO A 392 4.78 27.19 -4.88
C PRO A 392 4.05 25.96 -4.34
N LEU A 393 4.50 24.75 -4.69
CA LEU A 393 3.81 23.50 -4.36
C LEU A 393 4.42 22.83 -3.12
N PRO A 394 3.79 22.94 -1.93
CA PRO A 394 4.24 22.20 -0.76
C PRO A 394 3.92 20.70 -0.89
N ARG A 395 4.81 19.83 -0.40
CA ARG A 395 4.63 18.37 -0.42
C ARG A 395 5.32 17.69 0.77
N LEU A 396 4.91 16.47 1.09
CA LEU A 396 5.48 15.67 2.19
C LEU A 396 6.62 14.76 1.69
N TRP A 397 7.68 14.65 2.49
CA TRP A 397 8.76 13.69 2.26
C TRP A 397 8.28 12.24 2.43
N TYR A 398 8.99 11.27 1.84
CA TYR A 398 8.60 9.86 1.72
C TYR A 398 8.56 9.10 3.04
N PHE A 399 9.65 9.09 3.79
CA PHE A 399 9.84 8.23 4.96
C PHE A 399 10.09 9.04 6.24
N PRO A 400 9.91 8.44 7.42
CA PRO A 400 10.10 9.11 8.70
C PRO A 400 11.41 9.89 8.80
N LYS A 401 11.36 11.06 9.43
CA LYS A 401 12.53 11.89 9.79
C LYS A 401 13.43 12.29 8.61
N GLY A 402 13.01 12.11 7.37
CA GLY A 402 13.86 12.37 6.20
C GLY A 402 14.66 11.18 5.71
N HIS A 403 14.38 9.95 6.18
CA HIS A 403 15.05 8.75 5.66
C HIS A 403 14.83 8.62 4.15
N LYS A 404 15.87 8.19 3.44
CA LYS A 404 15.86 7.94 1.98
C LYS A 404 15.59 6.48 1.64
N ALA A 405 15.83 5.58 2.60
CA ALA A 405 15.57 4.15 2.47
C ALA A 405 14.98 3.61 3.76
N VAL A 406 14.21 2.54 3.65
CA VAL A 406 13.65 1.75 4.75
C VAL A 406 13.77 0.27 4.35
N LEU A 407 14.16 -0.60 5.27
CA LEU A 407 14.16 -2.04 5.05
C LEU A 407 12.94 -2.66 5.75
N VAL A 408 12.05 -3.26 4.97
CA VAL A 408 10.85 -3.92 5.49
C VAL A 408 11.17 -5.40 5.66
N MET A 409 11.52 -5.76 6.88
CA MET A 409 11.95 -7.11 7.23
C MET A 409 10.74 -8.03 7.29
N THR A 410 10.57 -8.89 6.30
CA THR A 410 9.56 -9.96 6.32
C THR A 410 10.18 -11.32 6.04
N GLY A 411 9.81 -12.33 6.81
CA GLY A 411 10.27 -13.71 6.67
C GLY A 411 9.12 -14.72 6.77
N ASP A 412 9.33 -15.89 6.17
CA ASP A 412 8.33 -16.94 6.00
C ASP A 412 8.74 -18.13 6.88
N ASP A 413 8.05 -18.33 7.99
CA ASP A 413 8.50 -19.26 9.04
C ASP A 413 8.31 -20.72 8.64
N HIS A 414 7.48 -21.03 7.64
CA HIS A 414 7.31 -22.38 7.09
C HIS A 414 7.15 -23.51 8.13
N GLY A 415 6.63 -23.22 9.33
CA GLY A 415 6.48 -24.18 10.41
C GLY A 415 7.77 -24.48 11.19
N THR A 416 8.77 -23.59 11.16
CA THR A 416 10.02 -23.82 11.89
C THR A 416 9.78 -23.91 13.40
N ARG A 417 10.68 -24.61 14.11
CA ARG A 417 10.59 -24.72 15.57
C ARG A 417 10.94 -23.41 16.29
N LYS A 418 11.88 -22.62 15.75
CA LYS A 418 12.45 -21.43 16.42
C LYS A 418 12.91 -20.33 15.44
N GLY A 419 12.57 -20.37 14.16
CA GLY A 419 13.04 -19.41 13.14
C GLY A 419 12.65 -17.98 13.51
N SER A 420 11.34 -17.71 13.60
CA SER A 420 10.82 -16.42 14.05
C SER A 420 11.39 -15.97 15.39
N GLN A 421 11.42 -16.88 16.38
CA GLN A 421 11.92 -16.58 17.72
C GLN A 421 13.39 -16.10 17.67
N LYS A 422 14.26 -16.86 17.01
CA LYS A 422 15.69 -16.53 16.90
C LYS A 422 15.90 -15.21 16.18
N SER A 423 15.24 -15.00 15.05
CA SER A 423 15.36 -13.76 14.28
C SER A 423 14.90 -12.54 15.08
N PHE A 424 13.76 -12.63 15.77
CA PHE A 424 13.25 -11.55 16.62
C PHE A 424 14.16 -11.27 17.82
N ASP A 425 14.67 -12.31 18.48
CA ASP A 425 15.62 -12.15 19.59
C ASP A 425 16.95 -11.53 19.13
N GLU A 426 17.43 -11.89 17.93
CA GLU A 426 18.63 -11.32 17.34
C GLU A 426 18.45 -9.84 16.96
N LEU A 427 17.30 -9.46 16.39
CA LEU A 427 16.98 -8.05 16.11
C LEU A 427 16.97 -7.23 17.41
N LYS A 428 16.31 -7.73 18.47
CA LYS A 428 16.29 -7.09 19.80
C LYS A 428 17.68 -7.00 20.43
N ALA A 429 18.52 -8.02 20.25
CA ALA A 429 19.88 -8.01 20.77
C ALA A 429 20.80 -6.99 20.05
N ASN A 430 20.45 -6.62 18.81
CA ASN A 430 21.24 -5.72 17.97
C ASN A 430 20.72 -4.28 17.90
N GLU A 431 19.52 -4.02 18.40
CA GLU A 431 18.88 -2.70 18.35
C GLU A 431 19.60 -1.66 19.23
N PRO A 432 19.50 -0.36 18.90
CA PRO A 432 20.07 0.69 19.72
C PRO A 432 19.50 0.69 21.15
N ARG A 433 20.35 0.87 22.16
CA ARG A 433 19.91 0.92 23.56
C ARG A 433 18.95 2.10 23.76
N GLY A 434 17.75 1.81 24.27
CA GLY A 434 16.72 2.84 24.53
C GLY A 434 16.05 3.37 23.28
N CYS A 435 16.11 2.62 22.17
CA CYS A 435 15.42 2.96 20.94
C CYS A 435 13.93 3.27 21.15
N SER A 436 13.40 4.21 20.36
CA SER A 436 11.97 4.46 20.26
C SER A 436 11.30 3.57 19.20
N LEU A 437 10.30 2.80 19.64
CA LEU A 437 9.41 2.02 18.76
C LEU A 437 8.62 2.91 17.79
N VAL A 438 8.07 4.01 18.32
CA VAL A 438 7.24 4.94 17.57
C VAL A 438 8.08 5.68 16.54
N ASP A 439 9.34 5.97 16.87
CA ASP A 439 10.23 6.74 16.00
C ASP A 439 11.14 5.90 15.08
N TRP A 440 10.82 4.61 14.91
CA TRP A 440 11.50 3.64 14.03
C TRP A 440 12.99 3.42 14.34
N GLU A 441 13.37 3.54 15.61
CA GLU A 441 14.76 3.32 16.03
C GLU A 441 15.01 1.87 16.45
N CYS A 442 13.95 1.18 16.90
CA CYS A 442 14.01 -0.22 17.27
C CYS A 442 13.84 -1.13 16.05
N TYR A 443 14.61 -2.21 15.97
CA TYR A 443 14.58 -3.10 14.82
C TYR A 443 13.41 -4.08 14.88
N ARG A 444 12.51 -4.01 13.91
CA ARG A 444 11.30 -4.83 13.86
C ARG A 444 11.15 -5.53 12.53
N ALA A 445 10.37 -6.61 12.56
CA ALA A 445 10.13 -7.47 11.42
C ALA A 445 8.70 -8.04 11.48
N THR A 446 8.25 -8.54 10.33
CA THR A 446 7.06 -9.35 10.17
C THR A 446 7.44 -10.82 9.99
N SER A 447 6.75 -11.72 10.68
CA SER A 447 6.83 -13.15 10.40
C SER A 447 5.49 -13.69 9.88
N TRP A 448 5.52 -14.24 8.67
CA TRP A 448 4.40 -14.99 8.09
C TRP A 448 4.54 -16.44 8.54
N MET A 449 3.59 -16.93 9.31
CA MET A 449 3.71 -18.20 10.01
C MET A 449 2.63 -19.20 9.62
N TYR A 450 3.00 -20.47 9.58
CA TYR A 450 2.03 -21.55 9.63
C TYR A 450 1.51 -21.74 11.05
N THR A 451 0.34 -22.34 11.18
CA THR A 451 -0.21 -22.76 12.48
C THR A 451 0.65 -23.82 13.16
N THR A 452 1.49 -24.54 12.40
CA THR A 452 2.45 -25.53 12.90
C THR A 452 3.76 -24.92 13.40
N SER A 453 4.01 -23.63 13.20
CA SER A 453 5.21 -22.95 13.70
C SER A 453 5.35 -23.03 15.22
N GLY A 454 6.59 -23.09 15.71
CA GLY A 454 6.93 -23.43 17.08
C GLY A 454 6.67 -22.35 18.14
N LEU A 455 6.32 -21.13 17.74
CA LEU A 455 5.97 -20.05 18.66
C LEU A 455 4.67 -20.38 19.41
N THR A 456 4.70 -20.30 20.74
CA THR A 456 3.48 -20.42 21.55
C THR A 456 2.64 -19.14 21.44
N ALA A 457 1.35 -19.22 21.81
CA ALA A 457 0.48 -18.05 21.82
C ALA A 457 0.97 -16.95 22.79
N GLU A 458 1.55 -17.34 23.92
CA GLU A 458 2.12 -16.41 24.89
C GLU A 458 3.35 -15.68 24.35
N GLU A 459 4.28 -16.41 23.72
CA GLU A 459 5.47 -15.82 23.08
C GLU A 459 5.08 -14.91 21.92
N ALA A 460 4.15 -15.34 21.06
CA ALA A 460 3.64 -14.53 19.94
C ALA A 460 3.06 -13.21 20.45
N ARG A 461 2.23 -13.26 21.49
CA ARG A 461 1.68 -12.07 22.16
C ARG A 461 2.78 -11.17 22.74
N ALA A 462 3.82 -11.74 23.34
CA ALA A 462 4.94 -10.98 23.88
C ALA A 462 5.74 -10.26 22.79
N TYR A 463 5.99 -10.90 21.65
CA TYR A 463 6.65 -10.25 20.50
C TYR A 463 5.76 -9.18 19.86
N ALA A 464 4.47 -9.45 19.70
CA ALA A 464 3.52 -8.46 19.19
C ALA A 464 3.44 -7.22 20.11
N ALA A 465 3.41 -7.42 21.43
CA ALA A 465 3.47 -6.33 22.40
C ALA A 465 4.80 -5.56 22.34
N ALA A 466 5.89 -6.19 21.90
CA ALA A 466 7.17 -5.55 21.65
C ALA A 466 7.24 -4.85 20.29
N GLY A 467 6.20 -4.90 19.44
CA GLY A 467 6.11 -4.22 18.15
C GLY A 467 6.48 -5.07 16.93
N PHE A 468 6.70 -6.37 17.09
CA PHE A 468 6.84 -7.30 15.95
C PHE A 468 5.48 -7.58 15.32
N ASP A 469 5.48 -7.84 14.03
CA ASP A 469 4.26 -8.15 13.27
C ASP A 469 4.23 -9.65 12.96
N ILE A 470 3.06 -10.26 13.11
CA ILE A 470 2.90 -11.71 13.02
C ILE A 470 1.56 -11.98 12.33
N GLY A 471 1.60 -12.74 11.24
CA GLY A 471 0.41 -13.09 10.46
C GLY A 471 0.47 -14.53 9.95
N VAL A 472 -0.66 -15.00 9.41
CA VAL A 472 -0.72 -16.29 8.74
C VAL A 472 0.01 -16.23 7.39
N HIS A 473 0.82 -17.24 7.13
CA HIS A 473 1.37 -17.51 5.81
C HIS A 473 0.41 -18.42 5.06
N VAL A 474 -0.52 -17.83 4.30
CA VAL A 474 -1.62 -18.58 3.68
C VAL A 474 -1.05 -19.61 2.70
N ASN A 475 -1.46 -20.87 2.83
CA ASN A 475 -0.95 -21.97 2.02
C ASN A 475 -2.00 -22.49 1.04
N THR A 476 -1.75 -22.36 -0.25
CA THR A 476 -2.61 -22.88 -1.33
C THR A 476 -2.24 -24.30 -1.78
N GLY A 477 -1.22 -24.90 -1.15
CA GLY A 477 -0.61 -26.14 -1.59
C GLY A 477 0.21 -25.99 -2.87
N CYS A 478 0.70 -24.77 -3.17
CA CYS A 478 1.41 -24.43 -4.40
C CYS A 478 0.60 -24.82 -5.64
N LYS A 479 -0.66 -24.36 -5.69
CA LYS A 479 -1.58 -24.56 -6.80
C LYS A 479 -2.09 -23.22 -7.31
N ASN A 480 -2.34 -23.16 -8.62
CA ASN A 480 -3.12 -22.09 -9.22
C ASN A 480 -4.55 -22.19 -8.69
N VAL A 481 -5.11 -21.07 -8.25
CA VAL A 481 -6.40 -21.01 -7.57
C VAL A 481 -7.22 -19.84 -8.11
N GLU A 482 -8.50 -20.10 -8.33
CA GLU A 482 -9.47 -19.06 -8.67
C GLU A 482 -9.75 -18.17 -7.44
N PRO A 483 -10.16 -16.90 -7.60
CA PRO A 483 -10.37 -15.98 -6.47
C PRO A 483 -11.36 -16.50 -5.42
N SER A 484 -12.41 -17.22 -5.84
CA SER A 484 -13.39 -17.80 -4.92
C SER A 484 -12.79 -18.93 -4.06
N GLU A 485 -11.95 -19.77 -4.66
CA GLU A 485 -11.20 -20.82 -3.96
C GLU A 485 -10.17 -20.20 -3.02
N PHE A 486 -9.42 -19.19 -3.50
CA PHE A 486 -8.45 -18.45 -2.69
C PHE A 486 -9.12 -17.78 -1.49
N SER A 487 -10.27 -17.12 -1.66
CA SER A 487 -11.06 -16.56 -0.54
C SER A 487 -11.46 -17.62 0.48
N GLY A 488 -11.86 -18.81 0.01
CA GLY A 488 -12.14 -19.94 0.88
C GLY A 488 -10.90 -20.44 1.64
N ILE A 489 -9.74 -20.54 0.99
CA ILE A 489 -8.48 -20.93 1.62
C ILE A 489 -8.06 -19.88 2.65
N PHE A 490 -8.04 -18.61 2.25
CA PHE A 490 -7.63 -17.49 3.07
C PHE A 490 -8.47 -17.40 4.35
N SER A 491 -9.80 -17.48 4.23
CA SER A 491 -10.72 -17.46 5.37
C SER A 491 -10.42 -18.58 6.38
N ARG A 492 -10.16 -19.80 5.89
CA ARG A 492 -9.87 -20.97 6.72
C ARG A 492 -8.53 -20.88 7.43
N GLU A 493 -7.46 -20.58 6.68
CA GLU A 493 -6.11 -20.43 7.24
C GLU A 493 -6.07 -19.29 8.26
N LEU A 494 -6.73 -18.16 7.96
CA LEU A 494 -6.86 -17.05 8.89
C LEU A 494 -7.62 -17.45 10.16
N HIS A 495 -8.72 -18.20 10.03
CA HIS A 495 -9.45 -18.70 11.20
C HIS A 495 -8.61 -19.66 12.04
N ASP A 496 -7.98 -20.67 11.45
CA ASP A 496 -7.14 -21.63 12.18
C ASP A 496 -5.98 -20.91 12.90
N PHE A 497 -5.40 -19.90 12.24
CA PHE A 497 -4.40 -19.03 12.84
C PHE A 497 -4.93 -18.24 14.03
N ARG A 498 -6.10 -17.61 13.90
CA ARG A 498 -6.75 -16.85 14.99
C ARG A 498 -7.17 -17.74 16.14
N ALA A 499 -7.56 -18.98 15.87
CA ALA A 499 -7.89 -19.95 16.90
C ALA A 499 -6.68 -20.27 17.79
N LYS A 500 -5.48 -20.38 17.20
CA LYS A 500 -4.20 -20.57 17.92
C LYS A 500 -3.69 -19.28 18.58
N TYR A 501 -3.75 -18.15 17.87
CA TYR A 501 -3.15 -16.88 18.29
C TYR A 501 -4.21 -15.78 18.51
N ARG A 502 -5.12 -16.02 19.46
CA ARG A 502 -6.32 -15.19 19.68
C ARG A 502 -6.03 -13.73 20.01
N ASP A 503 -4.94 -13.46 20.72
CA ASP A 503 -4.60 -12.12 21.22
C ASP A 503 -3.68 -11.33 20.28
N LEU A 504 -3.34 -11.87 19.11
CA LEU A 504 -2.57 -11.12 18.13
C LEU A 504 -3.43 -10.02 17.49
N PRO A 505 -2.83 -8.87 17.13
CA PRO A 505 -3.52 -7.86 16.33
C PRO A 505 -4.05 -8.39 15.00
N ALA A 506 -5.05 -7.72 14.42
CA ALA A 506 -5.52 -8.03 13.06
C ALA A 506 -4.36 -7.98 12.05
N GLN A 507 -4.37 -8.91 11.11
CA GLN A 507 -3.36 -9.01 10.06
C GLN A 507 -3.71 -8.01 8.97
N THR A 508 -2.77 -7.11 8.68
CA THR A 508 -2.95 -6.03 7.70
C THR A 508 -1.97 -6.11 6.54
N GLY A 509 -0.99 -7.02 6.60
CA GLY A 509 -0.15 -7.39 5.47
C GLY A 509 -0.36 -8.83 5.05
N SER A 510 0.18 -9.22 3.90
CA SER A 510 0.07 -10.59 3.39
C SER A 510 1.25 -11.01 2.54
N ARG A 511 1.54 -12.31 2.64
CA ARG A 511 2.38 -13.06 1.72
C ARG A 511 1.88 -14.50 1.67
N THR A 512 1.57 -14.97 0.47
CA THR A 512 0.99 -16.30 0.23
C THR A 512 2.09 -17.28 -0.14
N HIS A 513 2.07 -18.48 0.46
CA HIS A 513 3.04 -19.52 0.14
C HIS A 513 3.02 -19.88 -1.35
N CYS A 514 4.20 -20.03 -1.96
CA CYS A 514 4.39 -20.25 -3.40
C CYS A 514 3.85 -19.14 -4.33
N LEU A 515 3.19 -18.11 -3.79
CA LEU A 515 2.77 -16.90 -4.49
C LEU A 515 1.88 -17.13 -5.73
N PRO A 516 0.88 -18.02 -5.69
CA PRO A 516 0.00 -18.23 -6.85
C PRO A 516 -0.72 -16.93 -7.23
N TRP A 517 -0.72 -16.62 -8.52
CA TRP A 517 -1.24 -15.37 -9.07
C TRP A 517 -1.95 -15.60 -10.40
N SER A 518 -3.11 -16.25 -10.34
CA SER A 518 -3.81 -16.74 -11.53
C SER A 518 -4.62 -15.68 -12.28
N GLU A 519 -4.85 -14.51 -11.68
CA GLU A 519 -5.57 -13.38 -12.29
C GLU A 519 -4.78 -12.08 -12.17
N TRP A 520 -5.26 -11.00 -12.79
CA TRP A 520 -4.62 -9.68 -12.71
C TRP A 520 -4.54 -9.13 -11.28
N ALA A 521 -5.69 -9.06 -10.59
CA ALA A 521 -5.82 -8.44 -9.27
C ALA A 521 -6.81 -9.19 -8.35
N GLY A 522 -7.04 -10.48 -8.60
CA GLY A 522 -7.91 -11.32 -7.77
C GLY A 522 -7.41 -11.46 -6.33
N THR A 523 -6.11 -11.73 -6.16
CA THR A 523 -5.45 -11.83 -4.85
C THR A 523 -5.63 -10.58 -3.99
N PRO A 524 -5.26 -9.35 -4.42
CA PRO A 524 -5.40 -8.16 -3.59
C PRO A 524 -6.86 -7.80 -3.30
N LYS A 525 -7.82 -8.15 -4.18
CA LYS A 525 -9.26 -8.00 -3.88
C LYS A 525 -9.72 -8.92 -2.76
N VAL A 526 -9.29 -10.18 -2.78
CA VAL A 526 -9.58 -11.14 -1.70
C VAL A 526 -8.91 -10.68 -0.39
N GLU A 527 -7.66 -10.24 -0.45
CA GLU A 527 -6.93 -9.71 0.68
C GLU A 527 -7.63 -8.49 1.30
N ALA A 528 -8.05 -7.50 0.50
CA ALA A 528 -8.80 -6.32 0.95
C ALA A 528 -10.08 -6.72 1.72
N ARG A 529 -10.79 -7.72 1.21
CA ARG A 529 -12.01 -8.26 1.82
C ARG A 529 -11.77 -8.78 3.25
N TYR A 530 -10.57 -9.27 3.56
CA TYR A 530 -10.21 -9.77 4.90
C TYR A 530 -9.33 -8.78 5.70
N GLY A 531 -9.23 -7.53 5.26
CA GLY A 531 -8.57 -6.45 6.01
C GLY A 531 -7.07 -6.33 5.78
N VAL A 532 -6.51 -7.05 4.81
CA VAL A 532 -5.13 -6.85 4.34
C VAL A 532 -5.09 -5.59 3.48
N ARG A 533 -4.04 -4.77 3.67
CA ARG A 533 -3.81 -3.52 2.94
C ARG A 533 -2.36 -3.35 2.47
N MET A 534 -1.49 -4.34 2.69
CA MET A 534 -0.10 -4.37 2.21
C MET A 534 0.26 -5.78 1.70
N ASP A 535 0.47 -5.91 0.41
CA ASP A 535 0.82 -7.17 -0.27
C ASP A 535 2.31 -7.21 -0.56
N LEU A 536 2.93 -8.37 -0.30
CA LEU A 536 4.34 -8.64 -0.60
C LEU A 536 4.51 -9.82 -1.57
N ASN A 537 3.50 -10.13 -2.40
CA ASN A 537 3.52 -11.30 -3.26
C ASN A 537 4.35 -11.09 -4.54
N TYR A 538 4.58 -9.84 -4.98
CA TYR A 538 5.47 -9.55 -6.10
C TYR A 538 6.94 -9.81 -5.71
N TYR A 539 7.51 -10.86 -6.29
CA TYR A 539 8.69 -11.54 -5.80
C TYR A 539 9.80 -11.62 -6.84
N TYR A 540 11.04 -11.34 -6.45
CA TYR A 540 12.15 -11.23 -7.41
C TYR A 540 12.83 -12.58 -7.66
N TRP A 541 12.27 -13.36 -8.58
CA TRP A 541 12.62 -14.76 -8.87
C TRP A 541 12.24 -15.09 -10.33
N PRO A 542 12.81 -16.09 -11.02
CA PRO A 542 13.87 -17.03 -10.60
C PRO A 542 15.32 -16.54 -10.81
N PRO A 543 16.32 -17.20 -10.20
CA PRO A 543 17.74 -16.89 -10.41
C PRO A 543 18.19 -16.86 -11.87
N SER A 544 17.67 -17.78 -12.69
CA SER A 544 17.96 -17.87 -14.12
C SER A 544 17.51 -16.64 -14.91
N TRP A 545 16.51 -15.92 -14.40
CA TRP A 545 15.98 -14.70 -14.99
C TRP A 545 16.69 -13.46 -14.43
N ILE A 546 16.79 -13.36 -13.10
CA ILE A 546 17.35 -12.18 -12.42
C ILE A 546 18.85 -12.04 -12.69
N LYS A 547 19.59 -13.16 -12.72
CA LYS A 547 21.03 -13.22 -13.03
C LYS A 547 21.87 -12.26 -12.17
N ASP A 548 21.67 -12.31 -10.86
CA ASP A 548 22.40 -11.50 -9.87
C ASP A 548 22.34 -9.97 -10.11
N ARG A 549 21.18 -9.48 -10.56
CA ARG A 549 20.93 -8.04 -10.79
C ARG A 549 20.06 -7.43 -9.69
N PRO A 550 20.62 -6.75 -8.68
CA PRO A 550 19.83 -6.03 -7.68
C PRO A 550 19.17 -4.78 -8.30
N GLY A 551 17.86 -4.63 -8.09
CA GLY A 551 17.10 -3.52 -8.64
C GLY A 551 15.59 -3.57 -8.36
N PHE A 552 14.83 -2.94 -9.24
CA PHE A 552 13.40 -2.68 -9.12
C PHE A 552 12.63 -3.43 -10.21
N MET A 553 12.31 -4.70 -9.98
CA MET A 553 11.55 -5.53 -10.94
C MET A 553 10.26 -4.85 -11.42
N THR A 554 9.53 -4.22 -10.51
CA THR A 554 8.26 -3.50 -10.76
C THR A 554 8.50 -2.01 -11.06
N GLY A 555 9.75 -1.60 -11.24
CA GLY A 555 10.13 -0.22 -11.54
C GLY A 555 10.01 0.78 -10.39
N SER A 556 9.64 0.37 -9.18
CA SER A 556 9.45 1.29 -8.04
C SER A 556 10.03 0.76 -6.73
N GLY A 557 10.56 1.66 -5.92
CA GLY A 557 10.89 1.45 -4.51
C GLY A 557 9.79 1.95 -3.57
N LEU A 558 8.72 2.57 -4.07
CA LEU A 558 7.69 3.20 -3.26
C LEU A 558 6.40 2.36 -3.26
N PRO A 559 5.77 2.14 -2.09
CA PRO A 559 4.50 1.44 -2.04
C PRO A 559 3.40 2.34 -2.62
N MET A 560 2.70 1.83 -3.62
CA MET A 560 1.45 2.42 -4.13
C MET A 560 0.41 1.33 -4.35
N ARG A 561 -0.86 1.71 -4.30
CA ARG A 561 -2.01 0.80 -4.43
C ARG A 561 -2.04 0.02 -5.73
N PHE A 562 -2.57 -1.19 -5.70
CA PHE A 562 -2.95 -1.92 -6.90
C PHE A 562 -4.05 -1.20 -7.67
N ALA A 563 -4.11 -1.45 -8.97
CA ALA A 563 -5.23 -1.10 -9.83
C ALA A 563 -5.72 -2.31 -10.64
N ASP A 564 -7.02 -2.37 -10.88
CA ASP A 564 -7.63 -3.35 -11.78
C ASP A 564 -7.31 -3.02 -13.26
N LEU A 565 -7.68 -3.90 -14.20
CA LEU A 565 -7.38 -3.74 -15.63
C LEU A 565 -7.98 -2.46 -16.24
N ASP A 566 -9.04 -1.93 -15.65
CA ASP A 566 -9.66 -0.68 -16.08
C ASP A 566 -9.02 0.57 -15.44
N GLY A 567 -8.15 0.39 -14.43
CA GLY A 567 -7.51 1.43 -13.65
C GLY A 567 -8.15 1.69 -12.26
N THR A 568 -9.19 0.94 -11.87
CA THR A 568 -9.84 1.08 -10.56
C THR A 568 -8.87 0.75 -9.43
N MET A 569 -8.65 1.68 -8.50
CA MET A 569 -7.77 1.45 -7.35
C MET A 569 -8.35 0.43 -6.37
N ILE A 570 -7.50 -0.48 -5.90
CA ILE A 570 -7.76 -1.41 -4.81
C ILE A 570 -6.97 -0.92 -3.59
N ASP A 571 -7.57 -0.84 -2.41
CA ASP A 571 -6.91 -0.29 -1.20
C ASP A 571 -5.93 -1.27 -0.54
N VAL A 572 -5.09 -1.89 -1.37
CA VAL A 572 -3.97 -2.75 -1.00
C VAL A 572 -2.73 -2.19 -1.69
N TYR A 573 -1.75 -1.78 -0.88
CA TYR A 573 -0.44 -1.35 -1.36
C TYR A 573 0.34 -2.56 -1.87
N GLN A 574 0.86 -2.47 -3.10
CA GLN A 574 1.87 -3.39 -3.57
C GLN A 574 3.23 -2.93 -3.02
N LEU A 575 3.83 -3.75 -2.16
CA LEU A 575 5.22 -3.62 -1.73
C LEU A 575 6.03 -4.76 -2.38
N PRO A 576 6.83 -4.48 -3.41
CA PRO A 576 7.66 -5.50 -4.03
C PRO A 576 8.64 -6.09 -3.01
N THR A 577 8.89 -7.39 -3.13
CA THR A 577 9.96 -8.05 -2.40
C THR A 577 11.23 -7.99 -3.24
N HIS A 578 12.01 -6.92 -3.04
CA HIS A 578 13.26 -6.69 -3.77
C HIS A 578 14.36 -7.66 -3.37
N LEU A 579 14.38 -8.10 -2.11
CA LEU A 579 15.49 -8.87 -1.54
C LEU A 579 15.02 -10.24 -1.07
N VAL A 580 15.57 -11.28 -1.68
CA VAL A 580 15.06 -12.65 -1.59
C VAL A 580 16.24 -13.60 -1.50
N ASN A 581 16.31 -14.45 -0.46
CA ASN A 581 17.39 -15.44 -0.29
C ASN A 581 17.35 -16.57 -1.35
N GLU A 582 16.22 -16.80 -2.01
CA GLU A 582 16.07 -17.76 -3.11
C GLU A 582 16.34 -17.17 -4.51
N SER A 583 16.63 -15.87 -4.63
CA SER A 583 16.78 -15.19 -5.93
C SER A 583 18.09 -15.48 -6.65
N GLY A 584 19.05 -16.12 -5.96
CA GLY A 584 20.41 -16.33 -6.48
C GLY A 584 21.22 -15.04 -6.63
N MET A 585 20.74 -13.91 -6.09
CA MET A 585 21.56 -12.71 -5.96
C MET A 585 22.65 -12.90 -4.89
N SER A 586 23.77 -12.21 -5.05
CA SER A 586 24.91 -12.22 -4.15
C SER A 586 24.64 -11.33 -2.93
N PHE A 587 24.73 -11.89 -1.73
CA PHE A 587 24.57 -11.16 -0.47
C PHE A 587 25.91 -11.07 0.29
N PRO A 588 26.20 -9.92 0.94
CA PRO A 588 25.33 -8.76 1.14
C PRO A 588 25.27 -7.76 -0.04
N SER A 589 26.05 -7.94 -1.11
CA SER A 589 26.20 -6.94 -2.18
C SER A 589 24.90 -6.45 -2.81
N ALA A 590 23.87 -7.30 -2.91
CA ALA A 590 22.57 -6.94 -3.47
C ALA A 590 21.83 -5.88 -2.64
N ILE A 591 21.76 -6.05 -1.31
CA ILE A 591 21.16 -5.03 -0.44
C ILE A 591 22.03 -3.76 -0.40
N GLU A 592 23.34 -3.91 -0.36
CA GLU A 592 24.27 -2.78 -0.36
C GLU A 592 24.06 -1.89 -1.58
N ALA A 593 23.92 -2.49 -2.77
CA ALA A 593 23.65 -1.75 -3.99
C ALA A 593 22.34 -0.94 -3.96
N LEU A 594 21.26 -1.49 -3.40
CA LEU A 594 19.99 -0.76 -3.26
C LEU A 594 20.12 0.40 -2.27
N LEU A 595 20.69 0.15 -1.09
CA LEU A 595 20.84 1.17 -0.05
C LEU A 595 21.81 2.27 -0.48
N ASP A 596 22.92 1.94 -1.13
CA ASP A 596 23.92 2.92 -1.58
C ASP A 596 23.36 3.83 -2.69
N ARG A 597 22.53 3.32 -3.61
CA ARG A 597 21.85 4.15 -4.62
C ARG A 597 20.76 5.05 -4.00
N ALA A 598 20.10 4.59 -2.93
CA ALA A 598 19.10 5.39 -2.23
C ALA A 598 19.74 6.54 -1.44
N LEU A 599 20.85 6.28 -0.75
CA LEU A 599 21.57 7.24 0.09
C LEU A 599 22.54 8.14 -0.69
N GLY A 600 23.03 7.63 -1.81
CA GLY A 600 23.98 8.27 -2.70
C GLY A 600 23.37 9.28 -3.68
N PRO A 601 24.15 9.71 -4.68
CA PRO A 601 23.76 10.77 -5.61
C PRO A 601 22.62 10.39 -6.55
N GLU A 602 22.39 9.10 -6.82
CA GLU A 602 21.27 8.64 -7.65
C GLU A 602 19.91 8.98 -7.02
N GLY A 603 19.84 8.91 -5.69
CA GLY A 603 18.64 9.20 -4.92
C GLY A 603 17.48 8.27 -5.26
N TYR A 604 17.76 6.99 -5.47
CA TYR A 604 16.76 5.96 -5.75
C TYR A 604 16.12 5.48 -4.44
N TYR A 605 15.29 6.35 -3.86
CA TYR A 605 14.65 6.15 -2.57
C TYR A 605 13.70 4.96 -2.59
N GLY A 606 13.57 4.23 -1.48
CA GLY A 606 12.64 3.10 -1.43
C GLY A 606 12.41 2.47 -0.06
N ALA A 607 11.26 1.83 0.07
CA ALA A 607 10.99 0.82 1.08
C ALA A 607 11.26 -0.54 0.43
N PHE A 608 12.32 -1.21 0.87
CA PHE A 608 12.78 -2.45 0.26
C PHE A 608 12.22 -3.64 1.03
N GLY A 609 11.31 -4.39 0.39
CA GLY A 609 10.72 -5.60 0.98
C GLY A 609 11.69 -6.79 0.94
N THR A 610 11.67 -7.60 2.00
CA THR A 610 12.51 -8.82 2.10
C THR A 610 11.70 -10.10 2.13
N HIS A 611 12.34 -11.22 1.83
CA HIS A 611 11.87 -12.58 2.09
C HIS A 611 13.04 -13.46 2.52
N TYR A 612 12.80 -14.28 3.54
CA TYR A 612 13.75 -15.29 4.03
C TYR A 612 13.05 -16.38 4.84
N ASP A 613 13.56 -17.62 4.74
CA ASP A 613 12.96 -18.83 5.31
C ASP A 613 13.60 -19.30 6.62
N PHE A 614 14.46 -18.48 7.22
CA PHE A 614 15.23 -18.83 8.43
C PHE A 614 16.13 -20.06 8.26
N THR A 615 16.60 -20.32 7.04
CA THR A 615 17.45 -21.47 6.67
C THR A 615 18.94 -21.15 6.63
N ASP A 616 19.29 -19.86 6.62
CA ASP A 616 20.64 -19.34 6.47
C ASP A 616 20.84 -18.04 7.29
N ASP A 617 21.96 -17.35 7.09
CA ASP A 617 22.31 -16.09 7.78
C ASP A 617 21.80 -14.83 7.03
N PHE A 618 20.82 -14.96 6.13
CA PHE A 618 20.37 -13.85 5.28
C PHE A 618 19.82 -12.65 6.07
N ASP A 619 18.95 -12.88 7.04
CA ASP A 619 18.36 -11.83 7.89
C ASP A 619 19.41 -11.08 8.71
N ARG A 620 20.48 -11.76 9.14
CA ARG A 620 21.64 -11.14 9.78
C ARG A 620 22.44 -10.26 8.83
N GLN A 621 22.65 -10.71 7.58
CA GLN A 621 23.32 -9.90 6.56
C GLN A 621 22.52 -8.64 6.21
N LEU A 622 21.19 -8.77 6.08
CA LEU A 622 20.26 -7.65 5.92
C LEU A 622 20.39 -6.66 7.08
N THR A 623 20.36 -7.16 8.31
CA THR A 623 20.49 -6.36 9.54
C THR A 623 21.82 -5.61 9.59
N ALA A 624 22.92 -6.29 9.29
CA ALA A 624 24.25 -5.70 9.29
C ALA A 624 24.37 -4.59 8.23
N ALA A 625 23.89 -4.83 7.00
CA ALA A 625 23.95 -3.85 5.91
C ALA A 625 23.12 -2.59 6.20
N ALA A 626 21.91 -2.75 6.73
CA ALA A 626 21.03 -1.63 7.11
C ALA A 626 21.62 -0.83 8.28
N LYS A 627 22.12 -1.51 9.32
CA LYS A 627 22.75 -0.87 10.48
C LYS A 627 23.98 -0.06 10.08
N ALA A 628 24.84 -0.59 9.21
CA ALA A 628 26.03 0.11 8.74
C ALA A 628 25.71 1.43 8.00
N ARG A 629 24.48 1.54 7.46
CA ARG A 629 24.01 2.67 6.65
C ARG A 629 22.98 3.55 7.36
N GLY A 630 22.66 3.26 8.63
CA GLY A 630 21.65 4.01 9.38
C GLY A 630 20.24 3.91 8.80
N VAL A 631 19.92 2.78 8.15
CA VAL A 631 18.62 2.52 7.54
C VAL A 631 17.72 1.81 8.56
N PRO A 632 16.48 2.28 8.81
CA PRO A 632 15.57 1.65 9.76
C PRO A 632 15.10 0.28 9.27
N LEU A 633 14.93 -0.65 10.21
CA LEU A 633 14.38 -1.99 10.01
C LEU A 633 12.99 -2.05 10.62
N VAL A 634 11.97 -2.23 9.78
CA VAL A 634 10.56 -2.13 10.19
C VAL A 634 9.75 -3.34 9.77
N SER A 635 8.64 -3.57 10.46
CA SER A 635 7.62 -4.53 10.01
C SER A 635 6.76 -3.97 8.87
N ALA A 636 6.10 -4.85 8.12
CA ALA A 636 5.12 -4.49 7.10
C ALA A 636 3.99 -3.62 7.69
N ARG A 637 3.52 -3.94 8.91
CA ARG A 637 2.55 -3.13 9.64
C ARG A 637 3.05 -1.71 9.93
N GLN A 638 4.29 -1.55 10.42
CA GLN A 638 4.83 -0.21 10.67
C GLN A 638 4.88 0.62 9.39
N LEU A 639 5.29 0.03 8.27
CA LEU A 639 5.28 0.74 6.99
C LEU A 639 3.86 1.12 6.54
N LEU A 640 2.87 0.23 6.69
CA LEU A 640 1.48 0.53 6.37
C LEU A 640 0.95 1.69 7.21
N ASP A 641 1.13 1.64 8.54
CA ASP A 641 0.70 2.69 9.46
C ASP A 641 1.33 4.04 9.11
N TRP A 642 2.62 4.06 8.73
CA TRP A 642 3.27 5.27 8.23
C TRP A 642 2.70 5.74 6.89
N THR A 643 2.55 4.83 5.93
CA THR A 643 2.07 5.15 4.58
C THR A 643 0.69 5.79 4.64
N ASP A 644 -0.23 5.20 5.41
CA ASP A 644 -1.54 5.79 5.61
C ASP A 644 -1.49 7.09 6.41
N GLY A 645 -0.68 7.16 7.47
CA GLY A 645 -0.51 8.37 8.27
C GLY A 645 -0.01 9.54 7.43
N ARG A 646 1.02 9.31 6.61
CA ARG A 646 1.54 10.30 5.66
C ARG A 646 0.49 10.69 4.63
N ASN A 647 -0.20 9.72 4.04
CA ASN A 647 -1.21 9.98 3.00
C ASN A 647 -2.48 10.66 3.53
N ASN A 648 -2.74 10.58 4.84
CA ASN A 648 -3.80 11.32 5.51
C ASN A 648 -3.34 12.68 6.05
N SER A 649 -2.03 12.91 6.14
CA SER A 649 -1.45 14.22 6.42
C SER A 649 -1.43 15.07 5.14
N HIS A 650 -1.67 16.37 5.26
CA HIS A 650 -1.82 17.23 4.09
C HIS A 650 -1.62 18.71 4.41
N PHE A 651 -1.48 19.50 3.34
CA PHE A 651 -1.53 20.96 3.37
C PHE A 651 -2.86 21.42 2.75
N ALA A 652 -3.59 22.28 3.44
CA ALA A 652 -4.86 22.85 3.02
C ALA A 652 -4.79 24.38 3.03
N HIS A 653 -5.81 25.03 2.45
CA HIS A 653 -5.92 26.50 2.38
C HIS A 653 -4.64 27.18 1.87
N ILE A 654 -4.04 26.58 0.85
CA ILE A 654 -2.78 27.07 0.26
C ILE A 654 -3.06 28.38 -0.47
N ALA A 655 -2.30 29.43 -0.14
CA ALA A 655 -2.39 30.72 -0.80
C ALA A 655 -1.01 31.33 -1.03
N TRP A 656 -0.85 32.01 -2.17
CA TRP A 656 0.37 32.68 -2.58
C TRP A 656 0.11 34.17 -2.81
N SER A 657 0.98 35.01 -2.26
CA SER A 657 0.89 36.48 -2.36
C SER A 657 1.97 37.11 -3.25
N GLY A 658 2.78 36.30 -3.93
CA GLY A 658 3.96 36.76 -4.69
C GLY A 658 5.26 36.74 -3.90
N SER A 659 5.20 36.73 -2.57
CA SER A 659 6.38 36.61 -1.70
C SER A 659 6.16 35.80 -0.42
N VAL A 660 4.90 35.51 -0.07
CA VAL A 660 4.55 34.67 1.09
C VAL A 660 3.60 33.57 0.65
N LEU A 661 3.95 32.33 0.97
CA LEU A 661 3.11 31.15 0.86
C LEU A 661 2.52 30.84 2.24
N THR A 662 1.20 30.75 2.35
CA THR A 662 0.50 30.34 3.57
C THR A 662 -0.26 29.04 3.35
N PHE A 663 -0.33 28.19 4.37
CA PHE A 663 -1.13 26.96 4.35
C PHE A 663 -1.41 26.47 5.78
N ASP A 664 -2.46 25.68 5.93
CA ASP A 664 -2.70 24.90 7.14
C ASP A 664 -2.16 23.49 6.94
N ALA A 665 -1.32 23.02 7.86
CA ALA A 665 -0.88 21.63 7.90
C ALA A 665 -1.78 20.82 8.83
N PHE A 666 -2.14 19.61 8.40
CA PHE A 666 -2.71 18.57 9.24
C PHE A 666 -1.75 17.37 9.26
N ALA A 667 -1.33 16.97 10.46
CA ALA A 667 -0.52 15.79 10.70
C ALA A 667 -1.37 14.67 11.32
N ASP A 668 -1.44 13.53 10.65
CA ASP A 668 -2.11 12.34 11.17
C ASP A 668 -1.37 11.81 12.41
N PRO A 669 -2.07 11.47 13.50
CA PRO A 669 -1.44 11.00 14.74
C PRO A 669 -0.48 9.82 14.58
N ARG A 670 -0.68 8.94 13.58
CA ARG A 670 0.21 7.81 13.29
C ARG A 670 1.63 8.24 12.95
N THR A 671 1.79 9.46 12.47
CA THR A 671 3.09 9.99 12.03
C THR A 671 3.93 10.58 13.17
N GLY A 672 3.34 10.81 14.36
CA GLY A 672 4.02 11.41 15.50
C GLY A 672 4.71 12.73 15.14
N LYS A 673 6.03 12.81 15.38
CA LYS A 673 6.88 13.97 15.05
C LYS A 673 7.80 13.71 13.84
N MET A 674 7.51 12.66 13.08
CA MET A 674 8.41 12.15 12.05
C MET A 674 8.19 12.79 10.68
N LEU A 675 7.09 13.52 10.46
CA LEU A 675 6.82 14.18 9.17
C LEU A 675 7.87 15.23 8.82
N ARG A 676 8.20 15.29 7.54
CA ARG A 676 8.97 16.38 6.93
C ARG A 676 8.19 16.95 5.76
N GLY A 677 8.03 18.27 5.76
CA GLY A 677 7.47 19.03 4.66
C GLY A 677 8.58 19.53 3.76
N MET A 678 8.27 19.73 2.49
CA MET A 678 9.13 20.31 1.49
C MET A 678 8.37 21.43 0.77
N VAL A 679 8.99 22.59 0.67
CA VAL A 679 8.53 23.69 -0.21
C VAL A 679 9.65 24.07 -1.16
N PRO A 680 9.37 24.45 -2.41
CA PRO A 680 10.40 24.97 -3.31
C PRO A 680 11.17 26.10 -2.63
N ALA A 681 12.50 26.02 -2.63
CA ALA A 681 13.36 27.02 -1.98
C ALA A 681 13.44 28.33 -2.78
N ARG A 682 12.97 28.31 -4.04
CA ARG A 682 12.89 29.45 -4.94
C ARG A 682 11.54 29.47 -5.63
N SER A 683 11.03 30.67 -5.87
CA SER A 683 9.83 30.90 -6.69
C SER A 683 9.86 32.33 -7.22
N GLY A 684 9.57 32.55 -8.50
CA GLY A 684 9.49 33.90 -9.07
C GLY A 684 10.80 34.70 -8.96
N GLY A 685 11.96 34.03 -8.99
CA GLY A 685 13.28 34.66 -8.87
C GLY A 685 13.68 35.12 -7.46
N ILE A 686 12.86 34.84 -6.43
CA ILE A 686 13.17 35.09 -5.02
C ILE A 686 13.39 33.77 -4.26
N GLU A 687 14.15 33.83 -3.17
CA GLU A 687 14.54 32.66 -2.37
C GLU A 687 13.85 32.67 -1.02
N ILE A 688 13.65 31.49 -0.44
CA ILE A 688 13.10 31.36 0.90
C ILE A 688 13.98 32.08 1.93
N SER A 689 13.35 32.89 2.78
CA SER A 689 14.00 33.66 3.85
C SER A 689 13.56 33.24 5.26
N GLY A 690 12.46 32.49 5.39
CA GLY A 690 12.00 31.98 6.68
C GLY A 690 10.73 31.14 6.61
N ILE A 691 10.56 30.25 7.59
CA ILE A 691 9.32 29.50 7.83
C ILE A 691 8.83 29.81 9.24
N THR A 692 7.52 30.01 9.38
CA THR A 692 6.86 30.18 10.68
C THR A 692 5.68 29.24 10.81
N ARG A 693 5.33 28.88 12.06
CA ARG A 693 4.10 28.19 12.43
C ARG A 693 3.44 28.91 13.61
N GLY A 694 2.21 29.39 13.43
CA GLY A 694 1.54 30.21 14.45
C GLY A 694 2.35 31.44 14.84
N GLY A 695 3.12 32.02 13.90
CA GLY A 695 4.01 33.16 14.11
C GLY A 695 5.38 32.82 14.72
N MET A 696 5.60 31.59 15.19
CA MET A 696 6.90 31.17 15.74
C MET A 696 7.81 30.64 14.62
N PRO A 697 9.13 30.95 14.63
CA PRO A 697 10.07 30.40 13.66
C PRO A 697 10.11 28.86 13.65
N VAL A 698 10.26 28.29 12.46
CA VAL A 698 10.48 26.85 12.23
C VAL A 698 11.79 26.69 11.46
N ASP A 699 12.69 25.89 12.02
CA ASP A 699 13.96 25.58 11.36
C ASP A 699 13.74 24.78 10.08
N TYR A 700 14.55 25.08 9.06
CA TYR A 700 14.58 24.33 7.82
C TYR A 700 16.01 24.16 7.31
N LYS A 701 16.20 23.17 6.45
CA LYS A 701 17.42 22.98 5.65
C LYS A 701 17.09 23.01 4.17
N THR A 702 18.00 23.50 3.35
CA THR A 702 17.85 23.44 1.90
C THR A 702 18.54 22.19 1.35
N GLU A 703 17.86 21.41 0.51
CA GLU A 703 18.40 20.22 -0.13
C GLU A 703 17.91 20.11 -1.58
N THR A 704 18.79 19.70 -2.50
CA THR A 704 18.43 19.39 -3.88
C THR A 704 17.91 17.96 -3.96
N ILE A 705 16.64 17.81 -4.29
CA ILE A 705 15.98 16.52 -4.50
C ILE A 705 15.64 16.39 -5.98
N LYS A 706 16.39 15.54 -6.68
CA LYS A 706 16.13 15.18 -8.09
C LYS A 706 15.94 16.42 -8.97
N GLY A 707 16.89 17.35 -8.91
CA GLY A 707 16.94 18.58 -9.70
C GLY A 707 16.29 19.81 -9.05
N ALA A 708 15.26 19.60 -8.23
CA ALA A 708 14.57 20.70 -7.55
C ALA A 708 15.16 20.99 -6.17
N VAL A 709 15.33 22.27 -5.84
CA VAL A 709 15.84 22.71 -4.54
C VAL A 709 14.67 22.97 -3.59
N TYR A 710 14.64 22.29 -2.45
CA TYR A 710 13.57 22.41 -1.45
C TYR A 710 14.10 22.90 -0.11
N ALA A 711 13.31 23.70 0.58
CA ALA A 711 13.41 23.85 2.03
C ALA A 711 12.63 22.73 2.72
N ILE A 712 13.32 21.96 3.56
CA ILE A 712 12.80 20.80 4.28
C ILE A 712 12.72 21.13 5.77
N PHE A 713 11.55 20.90 6.38
CA PHE A 713 11.24 21.31 7.75
C PHE A 713 10.34 20.28 8.48
N PRO A 714 10.35 20.22 9.82
CA PRO A 714 9.43 19.39 10.58
C PRO A 714 7.98 19.90 10.45
N VAL A 715 7.04 18.98 10.24
CA VAL A 715 5.61 19.30 10.13
C VAL A 715 4.88 18.81 11.36
N GLU A 716 4.13 19.70 12.00
CA GLU A 716 3.05 19.34 12.93
C GLU A 716 1.83 20.19 12.57
N SER A 717 0.65 19.81 13.06
CA SER A 717 -0.59 20.52 12.71
C SER A 717 -0.55 22.01 13.11
N GLY A 718 -1.04 22.88 12.23
CA GLY A 718 -1.14 24.33 12.47
C GLY A 718 -0.96 25.15 11.20
N THR A 719 -1.11 26.46 11.33
CA THR A 719 -0.98 27.42 10.23
C THR A 719 0.48 27.82 10.02
N TYR A 720 0.96 27.71 8.79
CA TYR A 720 2.31 28.04 8.36
C TYR A 720 2.35 29.27 7.47
N GLY A 721 3.44 30.01 7.57
CA GLY A 721 3.82 31.07 6.63
C GLY A 721 5.27 30.89 6.19
N VAL A 722 5.49 30.79 4.89
CA VAL A 722 6.82 30.69 4.26
C VAL A 722 7.09 32.00 3.52
N SER A 723 8.12 32.71 3.95
CA SER A 723 8.52 33.99 3.36
C SER A 723 9.63 33.78 2.33
N TYR A 724 9.55 34.53 1.23
CA TYR A 724 10.53 34.58 0.16
C TYR A 724 11.00 36.03 -0.02
N GLY A 725 12.28 36.22 -0.34
CA GLY A 725 12.88 37.52 -0.59
C GLY A 725 14.18 37.43 -1.38
N HIS A 726 14.76 38.58 -1.68
CA HIS A 726 16.11 38.64 -2.26
C HIS A 726 17.14 38.32 -1.17
N SER A 727 18.14 37.49 -1.49
CA SER A 727 19.24 37.19 -0.57
C SER A 727 19.90 38.49 -0.09
N GLN A 728 19.87 38.73 1.22
CA GLN A 728 20.73 39.76 1.83
C GLN A 728 22.11 39.17 2.09
N THR A 729 22.91 38.97 1.03
CA THR A 729 24.33 38.67 1.15
C THR A 729 25.17 39.73 0.45
N ALA A 730 25.56 40.72 1.26
CA ALA A 730 26.77 41.56 1.19
C ALA A 730 27.00 42.49 -0.02
N ASP A 731 26.22 43.58 -0.10
CA ASP A 731 26.79 44.90 -0.43
C ASP A 731 27.18 45.62 0.88
N ALA A 732 28.13 45.03 1.63
CA ALA A 732 28.91 45.80 2.58
C ALA A 732 30.06 46.43 1.79
N ASN A 733 29.76 47.47 1.03
CA ASN A 733 30.78 48.40 0.55
C ASN A 733 31.31 49.11 1.82
N PRO A 734 32.58 48.92 2.23
CA PRO A 734 33.13 49.78 3.26
C PRO A 734 33.30 51.16 2.62
N ALA A 735 32.56 52.13 3.12
CA ALA A 735 32.88 53.53 2.90
C ALA A 735 34.27 53.81 3.49
N GLU A 736 35.25 54.03 2.63
CA GLU A 736 36.19 55.18 2.54
C GLU A 736 37.41 54.85 1.67
#